data_AF-A0A945ZP22-F1
#
_entry.id   AF-A0A945ZP22-F1
#
_cell.length_a   1.000
_cell.length_b   1.000
_cell.length_c   1.000
_cell.angle_alpha   90.00
_cell.angle_beta   90.00
_cell.angle_gamma   90.00
#
_symmetry.space_group_name_H-M   'P 1'
#
loop_
_entity.id
_entity.type
_entity.pdbx_description
1 polymer ?
#
loop_
_entity_poly.entity_id
_entity_poly.type
_entity_poly.pdbx_seq_one_letter_code
_entity_poly.pdbx_strand_id
1 'polypeptide(L)'
;MNWSHFPRISLICFVAFWTQSHAQLVVSEASATDGWTTNEGSTSDWIELRNDGLTSVNLQGHRINDEFDFESAWELPAIDMGPGERLLILASGEDKAYVPENWQLPALESDEWHYLVPTGNPTANWKAPGFDDSAWNTGPGGFGYADGDDATVIDADVIFLRRTFTIDDPFDWGYLSSAIDYDDGYIAYINGIEIARSSSMAGVMGNFNDFATTWVEANLYQGNAPEQNIWNASQFESWLVEGDNVFAVQVHNSGNESSDLSIRPFLGLTRKDGMNTTWPGPPNWWPEYDALMHTSFQLSPGESVVWFDAEGDVQDALPLHPDLVFGLSVGRPEGNQSDWCIFESPTPGEGNDDAICYDGFEEEVNATLPSGWYDSPFVVDVDNANSNQIVRYTTNGDYPTSSDPVFPQEGLEFEASTVLSLRSWDVEGNSIPSEVSDFTYIIDEFTPQVPTFSIITDEDHLWDWNTGIYVSGPNAGPDYPYFGSNFWEPWSRFSRLEYFNEDGTSLLKEQLDLEIHGGWSRAEPQRSFRLDFRGEYTGDFDYPIFDDTPEITSFNNLNLRNGGQHSWATKLQDAMYSRMARQTHILASNWRPALLYLNGEFWGLYGVRQKTDEHFIANEFLVDKDNVDLLSPTAVLNGSDQDFLAGSNALLAASPFSTSFFNAFEQHFDLENYIDYFVFETYAQNTDWLGLAWGLNNIKTFRAAPDQPWRYLMYDTDAGFGFFGANVNDNFIDWARNPGSPSVHSNLFDKVLLNNTFRLRFINRYADLINTMFQPDHFNQEVAEMVNMMSGSMAPHIDRWNSPASYGDWLGAINNLTDHNSNRVNTARNHLKNSFGLPSDFECTLDVFPPPAGVVRVNTITPGPLPWSGVYFEECPIQLEAIAEEGWMFDSWDNNQHIISGNMNPNIRTTTVSIFTNDLYRARFAPCPDDAAATIVSTNGILSVSLDNIPYADSIAWKLEGNFVGSGMEWAPNSDGTYTAEVYFDGCSSISSSFEAGAVDIEWFHANESFKLWPNPARDAFTFEMPEATPFGVFNALGQCVWESALAQGTTASPVRIQVPTNEWPEGTYVVRSGPNAFKLVIQR
;
A
#
# COMPACT_ATOMS: atom_id res chain seq x y z
N MET A 1 -28.49 -36.15 -4.66
CA MET A 1 -27.85 -37.48 -4.48
C MET A 1 -27.65 -37.82 -2.98
N ASN A 2 -27.25 -39.06 -2.66
CA ASN A 2 -27.16 -39.68 -1.32
C ASN A 2 -26.08 -39.09 -0.40
N TRP A 3 -26.44 -38.82 0.87
CA TRP A 3 -25.55 -38.98 2.03
C TRP A 3 -26.20 -39.95 3.03
N SER A 4 -25.52 -41.06 3.35
CA SER A 4 -26.09 -42.22 4.05
C SER A 4 -25.59 -42.40 5.48
N HIS A 5 -26.51 -42.54 6.46
CA HIS A 5 -26.63 -43.65 7.44
C HIS A 5 -27.36 -43.25 8.74
N PHE A 6 -28.59 -43.77 8.97
CA PHE A 6 -29.12 -44.29 10.26
C PHE A 6 -30.38 -45.17 9.99
N PRO A 7 -30.72 -46.16 10.84
CA PRO A 7 -31.46 -47.37 10.44
C PRO A 7 -32.99 -47.20 10.43
N ARG A 8 -33.62 -47.90 9.48
CA ARG A 8 -35.08 -48.01 9.32
C ARG A 8 -35.72 -48.81 10.47
N ILE A 9 -36.64 -48.19 11.20
CA ILE A 9 -37.70 -48.87 11.97
C ILE A 9 -39.04 -48.52 11.31
N SER A 10 -39.72 -49.52 10.75
CA SER A 10 -41.07 -49.37 10.20
C SER A 10 -42.09 -49.20 11.32
N LEU A 11 -42.78 -48.06 11.36
CA LEU A 11 -44.04 -47.89 12.06
C LEU A 11 -45.10 -47.36 11.09
N ILE A 12 -46.15 -48.14 10.90
CA ILE A 12 -47.35 -47.75 10.13
C ILE A 12 -48.05 -46.61 10.88
N CYS A 13 -48.17 -45.44 10.26
CA CYS A 13 -49.04 -44.36 10.72
C CYS A 13 -49.70 -43.63 9.55
N PHE A 14 -50.88 -43.10 9.85
CA PHE A 14 -51.91 -42.59 8.94
C PHE A 14 -51.40 -41.57 7.90
N VAL A 15 -51.94 -41.66 6.68
CA VAL A 15 -51.85 -40.62 5.66
C VAL A 15 -52.60 -39.38 6.17
N ALA A 16 -51.86 -38.43 6.73
CA ALA A 16 -52.26 -37.03 6.74
C ALA A 16 -51.77 -36.44 5.43
N PHE A 17 -52.71 -35.93 4.61
CA PHE A 17 -52.36 -35.01 3.53
C PHE A 17 -51.72 -33.79 4.17
N TRP A 18 -50.39 -33.70 4.16
CA TRP A 18 -49.69 -32.44 4.32
C TRP A 18 -49.92 -31.67 3.02
N THR A 19 -50.75 -30.64 3.08
CA THR A 19 -50.61 -29.53 2.13
C THR A 19 -49.27 -28.89 2.46
N GLN A 20 -48.27 -29.02 1.58
CA GLN A 20 -47.12 -28.12 1.60
C GLN A 20 -47.69 -26.71 1.43
N SER A 21 -47.67 -25.91 2.50
CA SER A 21 -47.86 -24.47 2.35
C SER A 21 -46.59 -23.95 1.70
N HIS A 22 -46.73 -23.53 0.45
CA HIS A 22 -45.68 -22.84 -0.28
C HIS A 22 -45.42 -21.48 0.37
N ALA A 23 -44.14 -21.15 0.60
CA ALA A 23 -43.76 -19.82 1.06
C ALA A 23 -44.13 -18.81 -0.02
N GLN A 24 -44.64 -17.64 0.40
CA GLN A 24 -45.08 -16.61 -0.55
C GLN A 24 -43.90 -15.86 -1.17
N LEU A 25 -42.85 -15.63 -0.37
CA LEU A 25 -41.56 -15.13 -0.84
C LEU A 25 -40.54 -16.25 -0.83
N VAL A 26 -39.63 -16.24 -1.78
CA VAL A 26 -38.49 -17.17 -1.87
C VAL A 26 -37.22 -16.39 -2.20
N VAL A 27 -36.07 -16.91 -1.79
CA VAL A 27 -34.79 -16.48 -2.32
C VAL A 27 -34.63 -17.12 -3.70
N SER A 28 -34.82 -16.38 -4.79
CA SER A 28 -34.86 -16.97 -6.14
C SER A 28 -33.47 -17.31 -6.67
N GLU A 29 -32.48 -16.47 -6.37
CA GLU A 29 -31.10 -16.62 -6.83
C GLU A 29 -30.14 -15.85 -5.91
N ALA A 30 -28.92 -16.33 -5.78
CA ALA A 30 -27.86 -15.63 -5.05
C ALA A 30 -26.49 -16.01 -5.62
N SER A 31 -25.55 -15.07 -5.57
CA SER A 31 -24.16 -15.29 -5.92
C SER A 31 -23.28 -14.85 -4.75
N ALA A 32 -22.35 -15.71 -4.37
CA ALA A 32 -21.19 -15.35 -3.55
C ALA A 32 -20.00 -15.20 -4.49
N THR A 33 -19.01 -14.40 -4.11
CA THR A 33 -17.83 -14.01 -4.89
C THR A 33 -18.15 -12.99 -5.99
N ASP A 34 -18.59 -11.79 -5.59
CA ASP A 34 -18.50 -10.58 -6.41
C ASP A 34 -19.32 -10.58 -7.73
N GLY A 35 -20.34 -11.43 -7.83
CA GLY A 35 -21.11 -11.69 -9.06
C GLY A 35 -22.00 -10.57 -9.61
N TRP A 36 -21.98 -9.36 -9.03
CA TRP A 36 -22.63 -8.16 -9.56
C TRP A 36 -21.60 -7.03 -9.73
N THR A 37 -21.50 -6.46 -10.93
CA THR A 37 -20.66 -5.27 -11.19
C THR A 37 -21.54 -4.04 -11.35
N THR A 38 -21.29 -3.01 -10.56
CA THR A 38 -21.97 -1.72 -10.67
C THR A 38 -21.52 -0.95 -11.92
N ASN A 39 -22.27 0.08 -12.32
CA ASN A 39 -21.86 0.99 -13.39
C ASN A 39 -20.52 1.71 -13.13
N GLU A 40 -20.06 1.74 -11.87
CA GLU A 40 -18.78 2.32 -11.45
C GLU A 40 -17.62 1.28 -11.47
N GLY A 41 -17.92 0.02 -11.79
CA GLY A 41 -16.94 -1.07 -11.89
C GLY A 41 -16.63 -1.78 -10.57
N SER A 42 -17.31 -1.42 -9.47
CA SER A 42 -17.20 -2.16 -8.20
C SER A 42 -18.00 -3.46 -8.27
N THR A 43 -17.49 -4.52 -7.65
CA THR A 43 -18.17 -5.81 -7.57
C THR A 43 -18.82 -6.02 -6.20
N SER A 44 -19.84 -6.89 -6.13
CA SER A 44 -20.48 -7.30 -4.87
C SER A 44 -21.19 -8.64 -5.02
N ASP A 45 -21.26 -9.39 -3.93
CA ASP A 45 -22.22 -10.49 -3.77
C ASP A 45 -23.64 -9.95 -3.84
N TRP A 46 -24.60 -10.80 -4.17
CA TRP A 46 -26.00 -10.39 -4.29
C TRP A 46 -27.00 -11.50 -4.00
N ILE A 47 -28.20 -11.07 -3.62
CA ILE A 47 -29.34 -11.87 -3.23
C ILE A 47 -30.56 -11.36 -3.98
N GLU A 48 -31.33 -12.26 -4.56
CA GLU A 48 -32.62 -11.94 -5.15
C GLU A 48 -33.76 -12.60 -4.36
N LEU A 49 -34.74 -11.79 -3.99
CA LEU A 49 -36.04 -12.26 -3.49
C LEU A 49 -37.09 -12.18 -4.59
N ARG A 50 -37.99 -13.17 -4.63
CA ARG A 50 -39.13 -13.20 -5.55
C ARG A 50 -40.43 -13.50 -4.82
N ASN A 51 -41.51 -12.79 -5.16
CA ASN A 51 -42.84 -13.07 -4.66
C ASN A 51 -43.60 -14.04 -5.58
N ASP A 52 -43.62 -15.33 -5.22
CA ASP A 52 -44.37 -16.36 -5.95
C ASP A 52 -45.86 -16.41 -5.61
N GLY A 53 -46.29 -15.56 -4.66
CA GLY A 53 -47.67 -15.41 -4.25
C GLY A 53 -48.59 -14.82 -5.32
N LEU A 54 -49.89 -14.92 -5.07
CA LEU A 54 -50.93 -14.22 -5.84
C LEU A 54 -51.30 -12.86 -5.23
N THR A 55 -50.65 -12.48 -4.13
CA THR A 55 -50.94 -11.25 -3.36
C THR A 55 -49.65 -10.48 -3.05
N SER A 56 -49.80 -9.20 -2.74
CA SER A 56 -48.68 -8.37 -2.26
C SER A 56 -48.20 -8.85 -0.89
N VAL A 57 -46.90 -8.74 -0.61
CA VAL A 57 -46.30 -8.93 0.73
C VAL A 57 -45.61 -7.64 1.14
N ASN A 58 -45.82 -7.21 2.39
CA ASN A 58 -45.08 -6.09 2.96
C ASN A 58 -43.88 -6.64 3.72
N LEU A 59 -42.68 -6.15 3.42
CA LEU A 59 -41.42 -6.64 3.99
C LEU A 59 -41.08 -6.07 5.37
N GLN A 60 -41.93 -5.24 5.98
CA GLN A 60 -41.66 -4.67 7.29
C GLN A 60 -41.40 -5.75 8.35
N GLY A 61 -40.23 -5.70 8.99
CA GLY A 61 -39.82 -6.62 10.05
C GLY A 61 -39.28 -7.96 9.53
N HIS A 62 -39.35 -8.23 8.23
CA HIS A 62 -38.69 -9.38 7.62
C HIS A 62 -37.18 -9.18 7.63
N ARG A 63 -36.43 -10.30 7.69
CA ARG A 63 -34.96 -10.25 7.79
C ARG A 63 -34.27 -11.27 6.89
N ILE A 64 -33.05 -10.98 6.48
CA ILE A 64 -32.17 -11.88 5.71
C ILE A 64 -30.84 -12.04 6.44
N ASN A 65 -30.25 -13.24 6.37
CA ASN A 65 -28.94 -13.52 6.94
C ASN A 65 -28.17 -14.56 6.09
N ASP A 66 -26.86 -14.69 6.31
CA ASP A 66 -25.99 -15.77 5.79
C ASP A 66 -25.94 -17.01 6.71
N GLU A 67 -26.56 -16.91 7.89
CA GLU A 67 -26.66 -17.97 8.88
C GLU A 67 -28.08 -18.11 9.47
N PHE A 68 -28.33 -19.21 10.21
CA PHE A 68 -29.61 -19.46 10.88
C PHE A 68 -29.72 -18.71 12.22
N ASP A 69 -29.46 -17.39 12.22
CA ASP A 69 -29.61 -16.51 13.37
C ASP A 69 -30.49 -15.30 13.03
N PHE A 70 -31.63 -15.17 13.71
CA PHE A 70 -32.55 -14.06 13.50
C PHE A 70 -32.09 -12.75 14.15
N GLU A 71 -31.35 -12.84 15.27
CA GLU A 71 -30.97 -11.66 16.06
C GLU A 71 -29.90 -10.83 15.36
N SER A 72 -29.00 -11.47 14.60
CA SER A 72 -28.02 -10.84 13.73
C SER A 72 -28.53 -10.54 12.32
N ALA A 73 -29.70 -11.05 11.94
CA ALA A 73 -30.24 -10.90 10.58
C ALA A 73 -30.53 -9.43 10.23
N TRP A 74 -30.19 -9.07 8.99
CA TRP A 74 -30.38 -7.74 8.43
C TRP A 74 -31.86 -7.46 8.14
N GLU A 75 -32.38 -6.34 8.64
CA GLU A 75 -33.80 -6.01 8.54
C GLU A 75 -34.15 -5.30 7.23
N LEU A 76 -35.14 -5.84 6.53
CA LEU A 76 -35.65 -5.27 5.28
C LEU A 76 -36.50 -4.01 5.56
N PRO A 77 -36.40 -2.96 4.72
CA PRO A 77 -37.28 -1.82 4.82
C PRO A 77 -38.72 -2.19 4.45
N ALA A 78 -39.67 -1.34 4.86
CA ALA A 78 -41.10 -1.55 4.62
C ALA A 78 -41.49 -1.34 3.13
N ILE A 79 -41.17 -2.31 2.29
CA ILE A 79 -41.48 -2.36 0.86
C ILE A 79 -42.66 -3.31 0.61
N ASP A 80 -43.60 -2.92 -0.25
CA ASP A 80 -44.67 -3.81 -0.73
C ASP A 80 -44.24 -4.49 -2.04
N MET A 81 -44.00 -5.80 -2.01
CA MET A 81 -43.73 -6.61 -3.20
C MET A 81 -45.01 -7.22 -3.75
N GLY A 82 -45.41 -6.85 -4.96
CA GLY A 82 -46.53 -7.42 -5.72
C GLY A 82 -46.27 -8.85 -6.24
N PRO A 83 -47.32 -9.55 -6.75
CA PRO A 83 -47.18 -10.89 -7.34
C PRO A 83 -46.18 -10.93 -8.50
N GLY A 84 -45.17 -11.80 -8.41
CA GLY A 84 -44.11 -11.96 -9.40
C GLY A 84 -43.02 -10.88 -9.36
N GLU A 85 -43.12 -9.90 -8.46
CA GLU A 85 -42.06 -8.89 -8.30
C GLU A 85 -40.81 -9.49 -7.67
N ARG A 86 -39.67 -8.89 -8.02
CA ARG A 86 -38.34 -9.25 -7.55
C ARG A 86 -37.70 -8.10 -6.83
N LEU A 87 -36.79 -8.43 -5.91
CA LEU A 87 -36.01 -7.47 -5.17
C LEU A 87 -34.56 -7.94 -5.15
N LEU A 88 -33.69 -7.18 -5.80
CA LEU A 88 -32.26 -7.41 -5.80
C LEU A 88 -31.62 -6.65 -4.63
N ILE A 89 -30.75 -7.32 -3.89
CA ILE A 89 -30.08 -6.81 -2.70
C ILE A 89 -28.61 -7.19 -2.80
N LEU A 90 -27.70 -6.24 -2.64
CA LEU A 90 -26.27 -6.50 -2.59
C LEU A 90 -25.89 -7.00 -1.19
N ALA A 91 -25.11 -8.07 -1.11
CA ALA A 91 -24.55 -8.56 0.14
C ALA A 91 -23.11 -8.05 0.28
N SER A 92 -22.97 -6.74 0.52
CA SER A 92 -21.66 -6.06 0.46
C SER A 92 -21.06 -5.71 1.81
N GLY A 93 -21.76 -5.97 2.93
CA GLY A 93 -21.33 -5.54 4.26
C GLY A 93 -21.54 -4.05 4.59
N GLU A 94 -22.10 -3.24 3.68
CA GLU A 94 -22.19 -1.77 3.86
C GLU A 94 -23.40 -1.30 4.68
N ASP A 95 -24.36 -2.18 4.98
CA ASP A 95 -25.56 -1.89 5.80
C ASP A 95 -26.39 -0.67 5.32
N LYS A 96 -26.88 -0.74 4.08
CA LYS A 96 -27.71 0.30 3.44
C LYS A 96 -29.13 -0.21 3.16
N ALA A 97 -30.02 -0.05 4.15
CA ALA A 97 -31.43 -0.49 4.07
C ALA A 97 -32.38 0.54 3.41
N TYR A 98 -31.95 1.22 2.35
CA TYR A 98 -32.77 2.20 1.63
C TYR A 98 -32.50 2.17 0.13
N VAL A 99 -33.54 2.51 -0.64
CA VAL A 99 -33.51 2.63 -2.11
C VAL A 99 -33.69 4.11 -2.43
N PRO A 100 -32.61 4.89 -2.61
CA PRO A 100 -32.71 6.32 -2.85
C PRO A 100 -33.09 6.60 -4.29
N GLU A 101 -34.37 6.38 -4.59
CA GLU A 101 -34.99 6.88 -5.80
C GLU A 101 -35.33 8.38 -5.61
N ASN A 102 -35.41 9.13 -6.71
CA ASN A 102 -35.83 10.54 -6.76
C ASN A 102 -34.77 11.58 -6.31
N TRP A 103 -33.85 11.92 -7.22
CA TRP A 103 -32.98 13.10 -7.06
C TRP A 103 -33.80 14.39 -6.83
N GLN A 104 -33.31 15.24 -5.94
CA GLN A 104 -33.89 16.54 -5.58
C GLN A 104 -32.77 17.60 -5.61
N LEU A 105 -32.93 18.68 -6.37
CA LEU A 105 -31.83 19.60 -6.67
C LEU A 105 -31.90 20.89 -5.85
N PRO A 106 -31.15 21.02 -4.73
CA PRO A 106 -31.04 22.28 -3.99
C PRO A 106 -30.38 23.42 -4.79
N ALA A 107 -29.59 23.09 -5.80
CA ALA A 107 -28.96 24.05 -6.70
C ALA A 107 -29.09 23.62 -8.15
N LEU A 108 -29.65 24.49 -8.97
CA LEU A 108 -29.74 24.36 -10.42
C LEU A 108 -28.92 25.44 -11.12
N GLU A 109 -28.60 25.23 -12.38
CA GLU A 109 -27.96 26.28 -13.19
C GLU A 109 -28.83 27.54 -13.26
N SER A 110 -30.15 27.40 -13.45
CA SER A 110 -31.05 28.56 -13.65
C SER A 110 -31.44 29.30 -12.37
N ASP A 111 -30.94 28.85 -11.22
CA ASP A 111 -31.14 29.52 -9.94
C ASP A 111 -30.46 30.89 -9.86
N GLU A 112 -30.85 31.72 -8.89
CA GLU A 112 -30.09 32.94 -8.57
C GLU A 112 -28.84 32.59 -7.73
N TRP A 113 -27.69 33.03 -8.21
CA TRP A 113 -26.36 32.82 -7.62
C TRP A 113 -25.74 34.14 -7.18
N HIS A 114 -25.03 34.13 -6.05
CA HIS A 114 -24.12 35.21 -5.70
C HIS A 114 -22.77 34.96 -6.38
N TYR A 115 -22.22 35.98 -7.05
CA TYR A 115 -20.96 35.86 -7.77
C TYR A 115 -20.01 37.02 -7.58
N LEU A 116 -18.72 36.73 -7.74
CA LEU A 116 -17.62 37.67 -7.69
C LEU A 116 -16.71 37.47 -8.89
N VAL A 117 -16.47 38.55 -9.64
CA VAL A 117 -15.32 38.67 -10.54
C VAL A 117 -14.16 39.25 -9.71
N PRO A 118 -13.16 38.43 -9.34
CA PRO A 118 -12.17 38.81 -8.36
C PRO A 118 -11.11 39.74 -8.94
N THR A 119 -10.68 40.73 -8.16
CA THR A 119 -9.44 41.50 -8.43
C THR A 119 -8.29 41.08 -7.50
N GLY A 120 -8.50 39.98 -6.77
CA GLY A 120 -7.66 39.42 -5.72
C GLY A 120 -8.41 38.27 -5.03
N ASN A 121 -7.69 37.36 -4.36
CA ASN A 121 -8.32 36.23 -3.67
C ASN A 121 -9.36 36.69 -2.64
N PRO A 122 -10.59 36.15 -2.63
CA PRO A 122 -11.54 36.35 -1.54
C PRO A 122 -11.00 35.76 -0.23
N THR A 123 -11.57 36.18 0.90
CA THR A 123 -11.20 35.59 2.20
C THR A 123 -11.51 34.09 2.20
N ALA A 124 -10.64 33.27 2.78
CA ALA A 124 -10.72 31.80 2.67
C ALA A 124 -12.10 31.21 3.04
N ASN A 125 -12.85 31.86 3.92
CA ASN A 125 -14.17 31.43 4.38
C ASN A 125 -15.34 31.76 3.44
N TRP A 126 -15.12 32.31 2.23
CA TRP A 126 -16.20 32.66 1.29
C TRP A 126 -17.10 31.48 0.91
N LYS A 127 -16.57 30.27 1.01
CA LYS A 127 -17.20 28.98 0.72
C LYS A 127 -18.03 28.43 1.88
N ALA A 128 -17.88 28.99 3.08
CA ALA A 128 -18.50 28.47 4.29
C ALA A 128 -19.87 29.12 4.57
N PRO A 129 -20.76 28.45 5.33
CA PRO A 129 -21.93 29.09 5.91
C PRO A 129 -21.56 30.32 6.76
N GLY A 130 -22.45 31.31 6.77
CA GLY A 130 -22.26 32.55 7.56
C GLY A 130 -21.29 33.58 6.97
N PHE A 131 -20.70 33.34 5.79
CA PHE A 131 -19.99 34.38 5.05
C PHE A 131 -20.95 35.47 4.55
N ASP A 132 -20.57 36.74 4.76
CA ASP A 132 -21.32 37.91 4.29
C ASP A 132 -20.97 38.22 2.83
N ASP A 133 -21.83 37.76 1.93
CA ASP A 133 -21.76 37.99 0.49
C ASP A 133 -22.63 39.16 0.01
N SER A 134 -23.08 40.03 0.90
CA SER A 134 -23.92 41.18 0.53
C SER A 134 -23.24 42.17 -0.42
N ALA A 135 -21.91 42.09 -0.55
CA ALA A 135 -21.11 42.85 -1.49
C ALA A 135 -20.89 42.14 -2.85
N TRP A 136 -21.29 40.88 -2.98
CA TRP A 136 -21.21 40.12 -4.24
C TRP A 136 -22.37 40.50 -5.16
N ASN A 137 -22.17 40.34 -6.46
CA ASN A 137 -23.25 40.55 -7.42
C ASN A 137 -24.21 39.35 -7.38
N THR A 138 -25.42 39.52 -7.89
CA THR A 138 -26.39 38.42 -8.07
C THR A 138 -26.83 38.30 -9.52
N GLY A 139 -27.07 37.09 -9.98
CA GLY A 139 -27.56 36.80 -11.33
C GLY A 139 -28.05 35.35 -11.46
N PRO A 140 -28.94 35.05 -12.43
CA PRO A 140 -29.29 33.68 -12.77
C PRO A 140 -28.03 32.93 -13.25
N GLY A 141 -27.85 31.66 -12.91
CA GLY A 141 -26.69 30.90 -13.41
C GLY A 141 -26.78 30.57 -14.90
N GLY A 142 -25.71 29.97 -15.43
CA GLY A 142 -25.36 30.09 -16.86
C GLY A 142 -24.54 31.36 -17.08
N PHE A 143 -23.31 31.37 -16.59
CA PHE A 143 -22.39 32.50 -16.70
C PHE A 143 -21.40 32.29 -17.85
N GLY A 144 -21.18 33.34 -18.66
CA GLY A 144 -20.26 33.30 -19.79
C GLY A 144 -20.19 34.60 -20.60
N TYR A 145 -19.57 34.54 -21.80
CA TYR A 145 -19.15 35.69 -22.62
C TYR A 145 -20.21 36.19 -23.65
N ALA A 146 -21.49 35.86 -23.48
CA ALA A 146 -22.59 36.36 -24.31
C ALA A 146 -22.63 35.85 -25.76
N ASP A 147 -22.24 34.61 -25.99
CA ASP A 147 -22.21 33.97 -27.31
C ASP A 147 -23.56 33.37 -27.76
N GLY A 148 -24.52 33.24 -26.85
CA GLY A 148 -25.93 33.01 -27.18
C GLY A 148 -26.70 32.13 -26.22
N ASP A 149 -26.07 31.59 -25.19
CA ASP A 149 -26.68 30.65 -24.25
C ASP A 149 -26.42 30.97 -22.75
N ASP A 150 -25.73 32.07 -22.45
CA ASP A 150 -25.56 32.58 -21.07
C ASP A 150 -26.75 33.39 -20.57
N ALA A 151 -27.23 33.09 -19.36
CA ALA A 151 -28.22 33.92 -18.67
C ALA A 151 -27.58 35.10 -17.94
N THR A 152 -26.37 34.94 -17.40
CA THR A 152 -25.56 36.03 -16.83
C THR A 152 -24.31 36.28 -17.65
N VAL A 153 -24.33 37.36 -18.42
CA VAL A 153 -23.24 37.79 -19.28
C VAL A 153 -22.17 38.55 -18.52
N ILE A 154 -20.91 38.15 -18.69
CA ILE A 154 -19.72 38.69 -18.02
C ILE A 154 -18.50 38.68 -18.95
N ASP A 155 -17.47 39.43 -18.58
CA ASP A 155 -16.18 39.54 -19.29
C ASP A 155 -15.08 39.39 -18.22
N ALA A 156 -14.68 38.14 -17.95
CA ALA A 156 -13.81 37.77 -16.84
C ALA A 156 -13.18 36.39 -17.04
N ASP A 157 -11.86 36.27 -16.82
CA ASP A 157 -11.14 34.99 -16.96
C ASP A 157 -11.42 34.00 -15.80
N VAL A 158 -11.90 34.51 -14.66
CA VAL A 158 -12.14 33.75 -13.43
C VAL A 158 -13.37 34.29 -12.72
N ILE A 159 -14.25 33.40 -12.24
CA ILE A 159 -15.45 33.76 -11.48
C ILE A 159 -15.63 32.83 -10.28
N PHE A 160 -16.10 33.41 -9.18
CA PHE A 160 -16.43 32.71 -7.94
C PHE A 160 -17.95 32.78 -7.74
N LEU A 161 -18.60 31.64 -7.55
CA LEU A 161 -20.05 31.45 -7.42
C LEU A 161 -20.39 30.83 -6.08
N ARG A 162 -21.48 31.26 -5.45
CA ARG A 162 -22.04 30.60 -4.25
C ARG A 162 -23.56 30.66 -4.20
N ARG A 163 -24.17 29.63 -3.61
CA ARG A 163 -25.60 29.53 -3.34
C ARG A 163 -25.85 28.86 -2.00
N THR A 164 -26.81 29.37 -1.25
CA THR A 164 -27.25 28.82 0.03
C THR A 164 -28.49 27.96 -0.14
N PHE A 165 -28.56 26.82 0.56
CA PHE A 165 -29.75 25.97 0.68
C PHE A 165 -29.88 25.46 2.13
N THR A 166 -31.07 25.00 2.53
CA THR A 166 -31.33 24.60 3.93
C THR A 166 -31.61 23.10 4.02
N ILE A 167 -31.03 22.44 5.02
CA ILE A 167 -31.28 21.04 5.36
C ILE A 167 -31.76 20.95 6.81
N ASP A 168 -32.83 20.18 7.04
CA ASP A 168 -33.38 19.96 8.39
C ASP A 168 -32.52 18.96 9.20
N ASP A 169 -32.14 17.84 8.60
CA ASP A 169 -31.25 16.83 9.20
C ASP A 169 -30.27 16.29 8.13
N PRO A 170 -28.94 16.44 8.30
CA PRO A 170 -27.95 15.88 7.38
C PRO A 170 -28.01 14.36 7.23
N PHE A 171 -28.47 13.63 8.26
CA PHE A 171 -28.49 12.16 8.27
C PHE A 171 -29.63 11.56 7.43
N ASP A 172 -30.60 12.38 7.01
CA ASP A 172 -31.74 11.97 6.18
C ASP A 172 -31.37 11.65 4.72
N TRP A 173 -30.15 11.99 4.28
CA TRP A 173 -29.76 11.96 2.87
C TRP A 173 -28.86 10.76 2.55
N GLY A 174 -29.15 10.09 1.44
CA GLY A 174 -28.51 8.84 1.02
C GLY A 174 -27.39 9.03 -0.01
N TYR A 175 -27.62 9.88 -1.01
CA TYR A 175 -26.63 10.22 -2.05
C TYR A 175 -26.61 11.71 -2.33
N LEU A 176 -25.43 12.21 -2.70
CA LEU A 176 -25.17 13.58 -3.16
C LEU A 176 -24.53 13.49 -4.53
N SER A 177 -24.89 14.38 -5.44
CA SER A 177 -24.21 14.47 -6.73
C SER A 177 -24.05 15.90 -7.19
N SER A 178 -22.88 16.21 -7.76
CA SER A 178 -22.56 17.48 -8.39
C SER A 178 -22.31 17.25 -9.86
N ALA A 179 -23.02 17.99 -10.72
CA ALA A 179 -22.77 18.00 -12.16
C ALA A 179 -22.40 19.42 -12.57
N ILE A 180 -21.31 19.60 -13.32
CA ILE A 180 -20.80 20.92 -13.69
C ILE A 180 -20.48 20.92 -15.18
N ASP A 181 -21.15 21.78 -15.92
CA ASP A 181 -20.80 22.11 -17.30
C ASP A 181 -19.87 23.33 -17.27
N TYR A 182 -18.68 23.25 -17.87
CA TYR A 182 -17.66 24.27 -17.71
C TYR A 182 -16.76 24.44 -18.93
N ASP A 183 -16.13 25.62 -19.01
CA ASP A 183 -15.05 25.97 -19.91
C ASP A 183 -14.18 27.04 -19.21
N ASP A 184 -12.89 26.82 -18.91
CA ASP A 184 -12.02 25.66 -19.23
C ASP A 184 -11.77 24.73 -18.03
N GLY A 185 -12.00 25.21 -16.81
CA GLY A 185 -11.75 24.43 -15.59
C GLY A 185 -12.51 24.92 -14.37
N TYR A 186 -12.83 24.02 -13.45
CA TYR A 186 -13.61 24.34 -12.25
C TYR A 186 -13.03 23.74 -10.97
N ILE A 187 -13.41 24.33 -9.83
CA ILE A 187 -13.26 23.74 -8.49
C ILE A 187 -14.55 23.98 -7.69
N ALA A 188 -15.11 22.94 -7.09
CA ALA A 188 -16.41 22.93 -6.41
C ALA A 188 -16.29 22.57 -4.93
N TYR A 189 -17.16 23.18 -4.11
CA TYR A 189 -17.10 23.11 -2.65
C TYR A 189 -18.48 23.01 -2.02
N ILE A 190 -18.58 22.26 -0.92
CA ILE A 190 -19.71 22.30 0.02
C ILE A 190 -19.21 22.72 1.38
N ASN A 191 -19.78 23.79 1.93
CA ASN A 191 -19.45 24.32 3.25
C ASN A 191 -17.95 24.57 3.52
N GLY A 192 -17.18 24.84 2.46
CA GLY A 192 -15.74 25.06 2.52
C GLY A 192 -14.86 23.84 2.26
N ILE A 193 -15.46 22.64 2.17
CA ILE A 193 -14.80 21.40 1.79
C ILE A 193 -14.82 21.30 0.26
N GLU A 194 -13.67 21.03 -0.35
CA GLU A 194 -13.59 20.78 -1.80
C GLU A 194 -14.16 19.41 -2.10
N ILE A 195 -15.17 19.35 -2.98
CA ILE A 195 -15.85 18.10 -3.33
C ILE A 195 -15.44 17.60 -4.71
N ALA A 196 -15.12 18.48 -5.65
CA ALA A 196 -14.74 18.10 -7.01
C ALA A 196 -13.89 19.20 -7.67
N ARG A 197 -13.07 18.82 -8.63
CA ARG A 197 -12.37 19.73 -9.55
C ARG A 197 -12.24 19.09 -10.92
N SER A 198 -12.14 19.90 -11.98
CA SER A 198 -11.83 19.39 -13.30
C SER A 198 -10.40 18.86 -13.39
N SER A 199 -10.17 17.91 -14.30
CA SER A 199 -8.81 17.44 -14.65
C SER A 199 -7.91 18.59 -15.13
N SER A 200 -8.47 19.58 -15.82
CA SER A 200 -7.78 20.79 -16.26
C SER A 200 -7.29 21.68 -15.10
N MET A 201 -7.84 21.51 -13.90
CA MET A 201 -7.45 22.20 -12.66
C MET A 201 -6.66 21.29 -11.69
N ALA A 202 -6.25 20.09 -12.11
CA ALA A 202 -5.44 19.20 -11.27
C ALA A 202 -4.11 19.86 -10.86
N GLY A 203 -3.78 19.84 -9.56
CA GLY A 203 -2.57 20.46 -9.02
C GLY A 203 -2.56 22.01 -8.99
N VAL A 204 -3.62 22.66 -9.47
CA VAL A 204 -3.76 24.12 -9.44
C VAL A 204 -4.40 24.56 -8.11
N MET A 205 -3.83 25.57 -7.46
CA MET A 205 -4.30 26.05 -6.14
C MET A 205 -5.66 26.76 -6.21
N GLY A 206 -6.04 27.28 -7.38
CA GLY A 206 -7.30 27.97 -7.58
C GLY A 206 -7.29 29.43 -7.08
N ASN A 207 -6.14 30.10 -7.14
CA ASN A 207 -6.08 31.55 -6.91
C ASN A 207 -6.78 32.31 -8.04
N PHE A 208 -7.21 33.53 -7.77
CA PHE A 208 -7.93 34.40 -8.72
C PHE A 208 -7.20 34.67 -10.05
N ASN A 209 -5.90 34.36 -10.12
CA ASN A 209 -5.03 34.57 -11.27
C ASN A 209 -4.39 33.25 -11.77
N ASP A 210 -4.86 32.11 -11.29
CA ASP A 210 -4.52 30.80 -11.81
C ASP A 210 -5.41 30.48 -13.02
N PHE A 211 -4.90 29.68 -13.95
CA PHE A 211 -5.58 29.26 -15.17
C PHE A 211 -5.67 27.74 -15.24
N ALA A 212 -6.66 27.24 -15.97
CA ALA A 212 -6.74 25.85 -16.35
C ALA A 212 -5.53 25.46 -17.20
N THR A 213 -5.07 24.22 -17.04
CA THR A 213 -3.84 23.72 -17.71
C THR A 213 -4.09 23.24 -19.13
N THR A 214 -5.34 22.96 -19.47
CA THR A 214 -5.79 22.47 -20.78
C THR A 214 -7.12 23.09 -21.14
N TRP A 215 -7.40 23.16 -22.45
CA TRP A 215 -8.67 23.64 -22.97
C TRP A 215 -9.77 22.58 -22.82
N VAL A 216 -10.93 22.95 -22.28
CA VAL A 216 -12.09 22.07 -22.13
C VAL A 216 -13.34 22.84 -22.50
N GLU A 217 -14.12 22.27 -23.41
CA GLU A 217 -15.37 22.87 -23.88
C GLU A 217 -16.56 22.39 -23.06
N ALA A 218 -17.53 23.30 -22.85
CA ALA A 218 -18.82 22.95 -22.27
C ALA A 218 -19.59 21.97 -23.17
N ASN A 219 -20.37 21.08 -22.58
CA ASN A 219 -21.02 19.95 -23.24
C ASN A 219 -22.53 20.14 -23.39
N LEU A 220 -23.18 20.87 -22.48
CA LEU A 220 -24.63 20.90 -22.39
C LEU A 220 -25.29 21.56 -23.62
N TYR A 221 -24.64 22.55 -24.24
CA TYR A 221 -25.15 23.20 -25.47
C TYR A 221 -25.21 22.25 -26.68
N GLN A 222 -24.43 21.16 -26.65
CA GLN A 222 -24.41 20.13 -27.68
C GLN A 222 -25.44 19.01 -27.41
N GLY A 223 -26.13 19.05 -26.27
CA GLY A 223 -27.05 18.02 -25.82
C GLY A 223 -26.38 16.83 -25.12
N ASN A 224 -25.09 16.94 -24.79
CA ASN A 224 -24.36 15.95 -24.00
C ASN A 224 -24.52 16.23 -22.50
N ALA A 225 -24.42 15.18 -21.67
CA ALA A 225 -24.42 15.33 -20.22
C ALA A 225 -23.09 15.97 -19.74
N PRO A 226 -23.13 16.88 -18.75
CA PRO A 226 -21.92 17.45 -18.15
C PRO A 226 -21.19 16.43 -17.27
N GLU A 227 -19.94 16.75 -16.91
CA GLU A 227 -19.15 15.98 -15.95
C GLU A 227 -19.89 15.90 -14.60
N GLN A 228 -19.97 14.69 -14.03
CA GLN A 228 -20.72 14.42 -12.81
C GLN A 228 -19.90 13.61 -11.82
N ASN A 229 -20.05 13.95 -10.56
CA ASN A 229 -19.52 13.21 -9.42
C ASN A 229 -20.68 12.81 -8.51
N ILE A 230 -20.65 11.59 -7.97
CA ILE A 230 -21.68 11.02 -7.10
C ILE A 230 -20.99 10.53 -5.82
N TRP A 231 -21.63 10.75 -4.68
CA TRP A 231 -21.15 10.34 -3.37
C TRP A 231 -22.29 9.71 -2.57
N ASN A 232 -21.99 8.65 -1.86
CA ASN A 232 -22.89 8.02 -0.90
C ASN A 232 -22.85 8.74 0.47
N ALA A 233 -23.81 8.44 1.34
CA ALA A 233 -23.98 9.08 2.65
C ALA A 233 -22.66 9.14 3.46
N SER A 234 -21.93 8.02 3.57
CA SER A 234 -20.69 7.97 4.33
C SER A 234 -19.60 8.93 3.83
N GLN A 235 -19.61 9.27 2.54
CA GLN A 235 -18.64 10.19 1.95
C GLN A 235 -18.99 11.66 2.23
N PHE A 236 -20.27 12.05 2.09
CA PHE A 236 -20.66 13.47 2.15
C PHE A 236 -21.26 13.93 3.48
N GLU A 237 -21.60 13.02 4.41
CA GLU A 237 -22.34 13.36 5.64
C GLU A 237 -21.64 14.46 6.45
N SER A 238 -20.31 14.43 6.52
CA SER A 238 -19.50 15.46 7.19
C SER A 238 -19.48 16.82 6.47
N TRP A 239 -19.92 16.88 5.22
CA TRP A 239 -19.94 18.10 4.41
C TRP A 239 -21.19 18.92 4.65
N LEU A 240 -22.29 18.32 5.10
CA LEU A 240 -23.55 18.98 5.35
C LEU A 240 -23.72 19.32 6.83
N VAL A 241 -24.48 20.37 7.12
CA VAL A 241 -24.83 20.79 8.48
C VAL A 241 -26.33 21.01 8.61
N GLU A 242 -26.87 20.88 9.83
CA GLU A 242 -28.23 21.29 10.14
C GLU A 242 -28.38 22.81 9.89
N GLY A 243 -29.41 23.19 9.13
CA GLY A 243 -29.68 24.57 8.74
C GLY A 243 -29.03 24.96 7.40
N ASP A 244 -28.40 26.13 7.37
CA ASP A 244 -27.88 26.74 6.14
C ASP A 244 -26.58 26.07 5.67
N ASN A 245 -26.61 25.59 4.43
CA ASN A 245 -25.51 25.00 3.69
C ASN A 245 -25.17 25.85 2.48
N VAL A 246 -23.92 25.82 2.02
CA VAL A 246 -23.42 26.60 0.89
C VAL A 246 -22.78 25.68 -0.14
N PHE A 247 -23.29 25.72 -1.37
CA PHE A 247 -22.63 25.15 -2.55
C PHE A 247 -21.90 26.28 -3.28
N ALA A 248 -20.60 26.12 -3.49
CA ALA A 248 -19.74 27.13 -4.07
C ALA A 248 -18.87 26.55 -5.19
N VAL A 249 -18.67 27.29 -6.26
CA VAL A 249 -17.91 26.86 -7.43
C VAL A 249 -17.07 28.02 -7.93
N GLN A 250 -15.84 27.74 -8.36
CA GLN A 250 -15.03 28.70 -9.12
C GLN A 250 -14.71 28.12 -10.49
N VAL A 251 -14.68 28.97 -11.50
CA VAL A 251 -14.34 28.62 -12.89
C VAL A 251 -13.16 29.47 -13.36
N HIS A 252 -12.28 28.87 -14.15
CA HIS A 252 -11.04 29.45 -14.65
C HIS A 252 -10.88 29.12 -16.13
N ASN A 253 -10.58 30.14 -16.94
CA ASN A 253 -10.08 29.95 -18.29
C ASN A 253 -8.65 29.38 -18.27
N SER A 254 -8.20 28.83 -19.39
CA SER A 254 -6.84 28.32 -19.57
C SER A 254 -5.81 29.40 -19.96
N GLY A 255 -6.27 30.64 -20.13
CA GLY A 255 -5.42 31.82 -20.29
C GLY A 255 -6.19 33.13 -20.33
N ASN A 256 -5.47 34.26 -20.23
CA ASN A 256 -6.04 35.62 -20.28
C ASN A 256 -6.33 36.15 -21.70
N GLU A 257 -6.12 35.32 -22.71
CA GLU A 257 -6.48 35.58 -24.10
C GLU A 257 -7.64 34.67 -24.56
N SER A 258 -8.29 33.95 -23.62
CA SER A 258 -9.45 33.11 -23.96
C SER A 258 -10.59 33.95 -24.53
N SER A 259 -11.31 33.37 -25.48
CA SER A 259 -12.40 34.05 -26.19
C SER A 259 -13.78 33.76 -25.61
N ASP A 260 -13.85 32.84 -24.66
CA ASP A 260 -15.02 32.22 -24.08
C ASP A 260 -14.78 31.86 -22.61
N LEU A 261 -15.90 31.60 -21.93
CA LEU A 261 -15.99 31.02 -20.60
C LEU A 261 -17.42 30.50 -20.47
N SER A 262 -17.61 29.35 -19.83
CA SER A 262 -18.93 28.83 -19.49
C SER A 262 -18.92 28.19 -18.10
N ILE A 263 -19.97 28.39 -17.31
CA ILE A 263 -20.18 27.63 -16.07
C ILE A 263 -21.67 27.44 -15.75
N ARG A 264 -22.10 26.18 -15.59
CA ARG A 264 -23.45 25.76 -15.19
C ARG A 264 -23.38 24.65 -14.14
N PRO A 265 -23.44 25.00 -12.84
CA PRO A 265 -23.36 24.04 -11.76
C PRO A 265 -24.73 23.52 -11.31
N PHE A 266 -24.78 22.24 -10.96
CA PHE A 266 -25.94 21.54 -10.42
C PHE A 266 -25.55 20.73 -9.18
N LEU A 267 -26.41 20.70 -8.17
CA LEU A 267 -26.27 19.87 -6.98
C LEU A 267 -27.58 19.11 -6.75
N GLY A 268 -27.50 17.79 -6.58
CA GLY A 268 -28.61 16.89 -6.32
C GLY A 268 -28.40 16.07 -5.05
N LEU A 269 -29.49 15.76 -4.35
CA LEU A 269 -29.53 14.92 -3.15
C LEU A 269 -30.71 13.94 -3.21
N THR A 270 -30.59 12.77 -2.58
CA THR A 270 -31.67 11.78 -2.42
C THR A 270 -31.98 11.51 -0.95
N ARG A 271 -33.25 11.38 -0.58
CA ARG A 271 -33.63 11.05 0.81
C ARG A 271 -33.66 9.54 1.03
N LYS A 272 -33.13 9.10 2.18
CA LYS A 272 -33.16 7.69 2.61
C LYS A 272 -34.58 7.15 2.80
N ASP A 273 -35.53 8.02 3.14
CA ASP A 273 -36.93 7.65 3.36
C ASP A 273 -37.82 7.74 2.11
N GLY A 274 -37.24 8.08 0.94
CA GLY A 274 -37.95 8.22 -0.32
C GLY A 274 -38.96 9.37 -0.39
N MET A 275 -39.04 10.24 0.62
CA MET A 275 -39.96 11.37 0.59
C MET A 275 -39.45 12.48 -0.35
N ASN A 276 -40.35 13.09 -1.12
CA ASN A 276 -40.02 14.24 -1.95
C ASN A 276 -39.87 15.52 -1.10
N THR A 277 -38.98 16.40 -1.53
CA THR A 277 -38.80 17.72 -0.92
C THR A 277 -39.55 18.81 -1.70
N THR A 278 -39.25 20.08 -1.39
CA THR A 278 -39.73 21.22 -2.19
C THR A 278 -38.79 21.56 -3.36
N TRP A 279 -37.62 20.92 -3.44
CA TRP A 279 -36.67 21.12 -4.51
C TRP A 279 -37.16 20.46 -5.82
N PRO A 280 -36.76 21.02 -6.97
CA PRO A 280 -37.08 20.44 -8.27
C PRO A 280 -36.38 19.09 -8.48
N GLY A 281 -36.97 18.25 -9.32
CA GLY A 281 -36.34 17.01 -9.78
C GLY A 281 -35.24 17.26 -10.83
N PRO A 282 -34.46 16.22 -11.17
CA PRO A 282 -33.32 16.34 -12.06
C PRO A 282 -33.72 16.59 -13.52
N PRO A 283 -32.81 17.15 -14.34
CA PRO A 283 -32.94 17.14 -15.80
C PRO A 283 -32.97 15.72 -16.38
N ASN A 284 -33.55 15.54 -17.56
CA ASN A 284 -33.65 14.22 -18.21
C ASN A 284 -32.30 13.56 -18.56
N TRP A 285 -31.21 14.33 -18.62
CA TRP A 285 -29.86 13.81 -18.87
C TRP A 285 -29.16 13.38 -17.58
N TRP A 286 -29.73 13.67 -16.41
CA TRP A 286 -29.18 13.21 -15.13
C TRP A 286 -29.38 11.69 -15.07
N PRO A 287 -28.29 10.91 -14.96
CA PRO A 287 -28.37 9.46 -14.97
C PRO A 287 -29.21 8.95 -13.79
N GLU A 288 -29.95 7.89 -14.05
CA GLU A 288 -30.47 7.03 -12.99
C GLU A 288 -29.29 6.23 -12.45
N TYR A 289 -29.13 6.23 -11.12
CA TYR A 289 -28.11 5.45 -10.42
C TYR A 289 -28.75 4.13 -9.97
N ASP A 290 -27.98 3.03 -9.98
CA ASP A 290 -28.46 1.72 -9.50
C ASP A 290 -28.66 1.79 -7.98
N ALA A 291 -29.87 2.20 -7.57
CA ALA A 291 -30.27 2.37 -6.18
C ALA A 291 -30.51 1.00 -5.53
N LEU A 292 -29.47 0.20 -5.33
CA LEU A 292 -29.56 -1.09 -4.66
C LEU A 292 -29.35 -0.96 -3.15
N MET A 293 -30.02 -1.83 -2.39
CA MET A 293 -29.78 -1.95 -0.95
C MET A 293 -28.57 -2.84 -0.70
N HIS A 294 -27.93 -2.64 0.44
CA HIS A 294 -26.76 -3.41 0.86
C HIS A 294 -26.99 -4.02 2.23
N THR A 295 -26.78 -5.33 2.38
CA THR A 295 -26.84 -5.97 3.69
C THR A 295 -25.62 -5.58 4.54
N SER A 296 -25.68 -5.87 5.84
CA SER A 296 -24.59 -5.69 6.79
C SER A 296 -23.57 -6.85 6.78
N PHE A 297 -23.69 -7.80 5.84
CA PHE A 297 -22.85 -8.98 5.71
C PHE A 297 -22.48 -9.24 4.24
N GLN A 298 -21.55 -10.16 4.00
CA GLN A 298 -21.17 -10.65 2.67
C GLN A 298 -21.43 -12.15 2.60
N LEU A 299 -21.48 -12.73 1.41
CA LEU A 299 -21.74 -14.15 1.23
C LEU A 299 -20.45 -14.91 0.96
N SER A 300 -20.29 -16.08 1.58
CA SER A 300 -19.23 -17.03 1.25
C SER A 300 -19.78 -18.30 0.60
N PRO A 301 -19.03 -18.92 -0.34
CA PRO A 301 -19.34 -20.26 -0.81
C PRO A 301 -19.53 -21.25 0.36
N GLY A 302 -20.57 -22.08 0.28
CA GLY A 302 -20.91 -23.08 1.32
C GLY A 302 -21.81 -22.58 2.45
N GLU A 303 -22.13 -21.30 2.51
CA GLU A 303 -23.10 -20.72 3.45
C GLU A 303 -24.55 -20.87 2.93
N SER A 304 -25.52 -20.21 3.57
CA SER A 304 -26.91 -20.22 3.12
C SER A 304 -27.53 -18.85 3.26
N VAL A 305 -28.23 -18.38 2.23
CA VAL A 305 -29.08 -17.20 2.35
C VAL A 305 -30.36 -17.61 3.06
N VAL A 306 -30.55 -17.15 4.29
CA VAL A 306 -31.70 -17.48 5.14
C VAL A 306 -32.65 -16.30 5.21
N TRP A 307 -33.94 -16.53 4.94
CA TRP A 307 -34.99 -15.53 5.04
C TRP A 307 -35.95 -15.83 6.22
N PHE A 308 -36.18 -14.81 7.05
CA PHE A 308 -37.05 -14.85 8.22
C PHE A 308 -38.27 -13.93 8.06
N ASP A 309 -39.41 -14.34 8.62
CA ASP A 309 -40.55 -13.45 8.80
C ASP A 309 -40.39 -12.51 10.02
N ALA A 310 -41.36 -11.60 10.20
CA ALA A 310 -41.36 -10.64 11.30
C ALA A 310 -41.48 -11.27 12.69
N GLU A 311 -41.89 -12.53 12.78
CA GLU A 311 -41.96 -13.30 14.01
C GLU A 311 -40.65 -14.07 14.31
N GLY A 312 -39.72 -14.10 13.37
CA GLY A 312 -38.44 -14.78 13.45
C GLY A 312 -38.46 -16.25 13.02
N ASP A 313 -39.54 -16.69 12.36
CA ASP A 313 -39.62 -18.02 11.78
C ASP A 313 -38.92 -18.06 10.40
N VAL A 314 -38.05 -19.05 10.19
CA VAL A 314 -37.40 -19.29 8.89
C VAL A 314 -38.45 -19.69 7.86
N GLN A 315 -38.54 -18.92 6.80
CA GLN A 315 -39.51 -19.16 5.73
C GLN A 315 -38.87 -19.78 4.49
N ASP A 316 -37.63 -19.41 4.18
CA ASP A 316 -36.85 -20.00 3.09
C ASP A 316 -35.35 -19.99 3.41
N ALA A 317 -34.61 -20.90 2.78
CA ALA A 317 -33.16 -20.92 2.82
C ALA A 317 -32.60 -21.41 1.47
N LEU A 318 -31.63 -20.70 0.92
CA LEU A 318 -30.91 -21.07 -0.30
C LEU A 318 -29.46 -21.43 0.05
N PRO A 319 -29.08 -22.72 0.02
CA PRO A 319 -27.71 -23.12 0.28
C PRO A 319 -26.83 -22.76 -0.92
N LEU A 320 -25.70 -22.10 -0.66
CA LEU A 320 -24.68 -21.83 -1.66
C LEU A 320 -23.75 -23.04 -1.78
N HIS A 321 -23.30 -23.34 -2.99
CA HIS A 321 -22.37 -24.44 -3.21
C HIS A 321 -20.98 -24.07 -2.64
N PRO A 322 -20.24 -24.98 -1.97
CA PRO A 322 -18.91 -24.70 -1.43
C PRO A 322 -17.86 -24.37 -2.50
N ASP A 323 -18.03 -24.93 -3.70
CA ASP A 323 -17.14 -24.69 -4.85
C ASP A 323 -17.66 -23.58 -5.79
N LEU A 324 -18.57 -22.73 -5.33
CA LEU A 324 -19.07 -21.60 -6.12
C LEU A 324 -17.92 -20.59 -6.33
N VAL A 325 -17.71 -20.16 -7.56
CA VAL A 325 -16.66 -19.20 -7.97
C VAL A 325 -17.28 -18.00 -8.70
N PHE A 326 -16.48 -16.96 -8.91
CA PHE A 326 -16.90 -15.72 -9.55
C PHE A 326 -17.61 -16.00 -10.89
N GLY A 327 -18.72 -15.29 -11.13
CA GLY A 327 -19.54 -15.44 -12.33
C GLY A 327 -20.54 -16.60 -12.29
N LEU A 328 -20.60 -17.38 -11.21
CA LEU A 328 -21.63 -18.39 -10.98
C LEU A 328 -22.63 -17.94 -9.91
N SER A 329 -23.84 -18.48 -9.98
CA SER A 329 -24.88 -18.28 -8.95
C SER A 329 -25.52 -19.61 -8.59
N VAL A 330 -26.17 -19.64 -7.43
CA VAL A 330 -27.10 -20.70 -7.08
C VAL A 330 -28.50 -20.11 -7.10
N GLY A 331 -29.45 -20.81 -7.72
CA GLY A 331 -30.81 -20.34 -7.75
C GLY A 331 -31.81 -21.42 -8.08
N ARG A 332 -33.08 -21.02 -8.10
CA ARG A 332 -34.23 -21.86 -8.39
C ARG A 332 -34.66 -21.62 -9.84
N PRO A 333 -34.86 -22.69 -10.64
CA PRO A 333 -35.48 -22.55 -11.95
C PRO A 333 -36.83 -21.82 -11.86
N GLU A 334 -37.20 -21.09 -12.91
CA GLU A 334 -38.39 -20.25 -12.86
C GLU A 334 -39.67 -21.05 -12.51
N GLY A 335 -40.44 -20.55 -11.55
CA GLY A 335 -41.64 -21.23 -11.03
C GLY A 335 -41.39 -22.48 -10.17
N ASN A 336 -40.13 -22.85 -9.90
CA ASN A 336 -39.76 -23.84 -8.89
C ASN A 336 -39.47 -23.14 -7.55
N GLN A 337 -39.92 -23.76 -6.45
CA GLN A 337 -39.72 -23.25 -5.08
C GLN A 337 -38.89 -24.20 -4.20
N SER A 338 -38.63 -25.41 -4.67
CA SER A 338 -38.07 -26.50 -3.84
C SER A 338 -36.70 -26.96 -4.31
N ASP A 339 -36.50 -27.05 -5.61
CA ASP A 339 -35.22 -27.47 -6.18
C ASP A 339 -34.40 -26.22 -6.56
N TRP A 340 -33.10 -26.31 -6.30
CA TRP A 340 -32.10 -25.30 -6.66
C TRP A 340 -30.96 -25.99 -7.41
N CYS A 341 -30.19 -25.20 -8.15
CA CYS A 341 -29.03 -25.64 -8.91
C CYS A 341 -28.07 -24.48 -9.14
N ILE A 342 -26.90 -24.79 -9.71
CA ILE A 342 -25.91 -23.80 -10.10
C ILE A 342 -26.23 -23.30 -11.51
N PHE A 343 -26.11 -22.00 -11.73
CA PHE A 343 -26.23 -21.36 -13.04
C PHE A 343 -24.89 -20.80 -13.50
N GLU A 344 -24.51 -21.10 -14.75
CA GLU A 344 -23.30 -20.56 -15.38
C GLU A 344 -23.45 -19.11 -15.88
N SER A 345 -24.69 -18.63 -15.96
CA SER A 345 -25.04 -17.30 -16.42
C SER A 345 -26.07 -16.75 -15.45
N PRO A 346 -25.63 -16.04 -14.40
CA PRO A 346 -26.53 -15.51 -13.39
C PRO A 346 -27.54 -14.51 -13.96
N THR A 347 -28.74 -14.43 -13.38
CA THR A 347 -29.82 -13.56 -13.89
C THR A 347 -30.36 -12.55 -12.86
N PRO A 348 -29.50 -11.71 -12.26
CA PRO A 348 -29.93 -10.76 -11.23
C PRO A 348 -31.01 -9.79 -11.74
N GLY A 349 -32.16 -9.78 -11.07
CA GLY A 349 -33.32 -8.95 -11.38
C GLY A 349 -34.25 -9.52 -12.45
N GLU A 350 -33.90 -10.65 -13.08
CA GLU A 350 -34.59 -11.25 -14.22
C GLU A 350 -35.05 -12.70 -13.94
N GLY A 351 -35.76 -13.30 -14.90
CA GLY A 351 -36.25 -14.68 -14.77
C GLY A 351 -35.20 -15.74 -15.09
N ASN A 352 -35.18 -16.82 -14.30
CA ASN A 352 -34.31 -17.99 -14.51
C ASN A 352 -34.80 -18.93 -15.64
N ASP A 353 -35.62 -18.44 -16.58
CA ASP A 353 -36.33 -19.26 -17.58
C ASP A 353 -35.37 -19.92 -18.60
N ASP A 354 -34.28 -19.23 -18.94
CA ASP A 354 -33.31 -19.64 -19.97
C ASP A 354 -31.99 -20.17 -19.38
N ALA A 355 -31.84 -20.18 -18.05
CA ALA A 355 -30.61 -20.60 -17.37
C ALA A 355 -30.46 -22.14 -17.37
N ILE A 356 -29.24 -22.61 -17.66
CA ILE A 356 -28.90 -24.05 -17.61
C ILE A 356 -28.62 -24.43 -16.15
N CYS A 357 -29.35 -25.44 -15.68
CA CYS A 357 -29.35 -25.88 -14.29
C CYS A 357 -28.35 -27.05 -14.09
N TYR A 358 -27.33 -26.83 -13.26
CA TYR A 358 -26.29 -27.81 -12.97
C TYR A 358 -26.37 -28.36 -11.53
N ASP A 359 -26.13 -29.66 -11.38
CA ASP A 359 -26.20 -30.39 -10.10
C ASP A 359 -24.95 -30.23 -9.21
N GLY A 360 -23.84 -29.74 -9.79
CA GLY A 360 -22.54 -29.65 -9.13
C GLY A 360 -21.41 -29.32 -10.11
N PHE A 361 -20.17 -29.59 -9.71
CA PHE A 361 -18.95 -29.38 -10.48
C PHE A 361 -18.32 -30.72 -10.88
N GLU A 362 -17.72 -30.77 -12.07
CA GLU A 362 -16.98 -31.93 -12.54
C GLU A 362 -15.57 -32.00 -11.92
N GLU A 363 -15.07 -33.20 -11.65
CA GLU A 363 -13.74 -33.38 -11.05
C GLU A 363 -12.62 -33.06 -12.06
N GLU A 364 -11.62 -32.31 -11.60
CA GLU A 364 -10.39 -32.05 -12.35
C GLU A 364 -9.63 -33.33 -12.73
N VAL A 365 -8.88 -33.26 -13.83
CA VAL A 365 -8.03 -34.34 -14.31
C VAL A 365 -6.58 -33.90 -14.35
N ASN A 366 -5.67 -34.80 -13.99
CA ASN A 366 -4.24 -34.49 -13.90
C ASN A 366 -3.46 -35.14 -15.03
N ALA A 367 -2.32 -34.55 -15.41
CA ALA A 367 -1.35 -35.19 -16.29
C ALA A 367 -0.51 -36.24 -15.53
N THR A 368 -0.10 -37.31 -16.22
CA THR A 368 0.78 -38.36 -15.66
C THR A 368 2.19 -37.88 -15.33
N LEU A 369 2.60 -36.74 -15.89
CA LEU A 369 3.90 -36.12 -15.68
C LEU A 369 3.73 -34.72 -15.08
N PRO A 370 4.44 -34.40 -13.99
CA PRO A 370 4.35 -33.09 -13.36
C PRO A 370 5.00 -32.01 -14.22
N SER A 371 4.65 -30.75 -14.00
CA SER A 371 5.36 -29.62 -14.59
C SER A 371 6.85 -29.63 -14.22
N GLY A 372 7.70 -29.10 -15.09
CA GLY A 372 9.13 -28.95 -14.83
C GLY A 372 10.02 -29.15 -16.06
N TRP A 373 11.29 -29.45 -15.80
CA TRP A 373 12.36 -29.57 -16.81
C TRP A 373 12.61 -31.03 -17.20
N TYR A 374 12.79 -31.24 -18.50
CA TYR A 374 12.98 -32.57 -19.11
C TYR A 374 14.11 -32.53 -20.14
N ASP A 375 15.02 -33.52 -20.07
CA ASP A 375 16.21 -33.59 -20.94
C ASP A 375 15.91 -34.13 -22.36
N SER A 376 14.70 -34.61 -22.61
CA SER A 376 14.32 -35.22 -23.89
C SER A 376 12.81 -35.26 -24.09
N PRO A 377 12.31 -35.38 -25.33
CA PRO A 377 10.89 -35.57 -25.62
C PRO A 377 10.25 -36.72 -24.82
N PHE A 378 8.97 -36.56 -24.49
CA PHE A 378 8.19 -37.54 -23.73
C PHE A 378 6.71 -37.54 -24.14
N VAL A 379 6.00 -38.59 -23.72
CA VAL A 379 4.55 -38.71 -23.92
C VAL A 379 3.84 -38.46 -22.59
N VAL A 380 2.85 -37.57 -22.61
CA VAL A 380 1.95 -37.27 -21.50
C VAL A 380 0.62 -37.98 -21.73
N ASP A 381 0.06 -38.54 -20.66
CA ASP A 381 -1.28 -39.12 -20.63
C ASP A 381 -2.06 -38.48 -19.46
N VAL A 382 -3.35 -38.76 -19.34
CA VAL A 382 -4.21 -38.24 -18.26
C VAL A 382 -4.39 -39.30 -17.17
N ASP A 383 -4.12 -38.92 -15.93
CA ASP A 383 -4.43 -39.70 -14.73
C ASP A 383 -5.87 -39.42 -14.25
N ASN A 384 -6.49 -40.43 -13.65
CA ASN A 384 -7.80 -40.34 -12.97
C ASN A 384 -9.02 -39.95 -13.84
N ALA A 385 -8.91 -39.95 -15.17
CA ALA A 385 -10.10 -39.79 -16.03
C ALA A 385 -11.10 -40.95 -15.80
N ASN A 386 -12.29 -40.61 -15.31
CA ASN A 386 -13.36 -41.59 -15.10
C ASN A 386 -14.15 -41.83 -16.41
N SER A 387 -14.89 -42.93 -16.52
CA SER A 387 -15.59 -43.28 -17.77
C SER A 387 -16.74 -42.34 -18.15
N ASN A 388 -17.12 -41.42 -17.26
CA ASN A 388 -18.19 -40.45 -17.43
C ASN A 388 -17.65 -39.04 -17.74
N GLN A 389 -16.35 -38.88 -17.97
CA GLN A 389 -15.72 -37.61 -18.32
C GLN A 389 -15.32 -37.52 -19.80
N ILE A 390 -15.47 -36.33 -20.38
CA ILE A 390 -14.85 -35.92 -21.64
C ILE A 390 -13.74 -34.93 -21.29
N VAL A 391 -12.48 -35.34 -21.42
CA VAL A 391 -11.33 -34.45 -21.20
C VAL A 391 -10.98 -33.76 -22.52
N ARG A 392 -10.85 -32.42 -22.50
CA ARG A 392 -10.33 -31.62 -23.62
C ARG A 392 -9.09 -30.86 -23.19
N TYR A 393 -8.31 -30.44 -24.18
CA TYR A 393 -7.02 -29.82 -23.93
C TYR A 393 -6.67 -28.74 -24.95
N THR A 394 -5.78 -27.85 -24.53
CA THR A 394 -5.05 -26.90 -25.37
C THR A 394 -3.57 -26.99 -25.05
N THR A 395 -2.71 -26.51 -25.97
CA THR A 395 -1.25 -26.51 -25.79
C THR A 395 -0.61 -25.15 -26.08
N ASN A 396 -1.42 -24.12 -26.27
CA ASN A 396 -1.01 -22.76 -26.64
C ASN A 396 -1.35 -21.73 -25.56
N GLY A 397 -1.89 -22.15 -24.41
CA GLY A 397 -2.29 -21.30 -23.30
C GLY A 397 -3.78 -20.96 -23.27
N ASP A 398 -4.52 -21.23 -24.35
CA ASP A 398 -5.95 -20.97 -24.43
C ASP A 398 -6.73 -21.73 -23.36
N TYR A 399 -7.72 -21.09 -22.75
CA TYR A 399 -8.63 -21.70 -21.80
C TYR A 399 -9.49 -22.77 -22.50
N PRO A 400 -9.38 -24.07 -22.14
CA PRO A 400 -10.08 -25.12 -22.87
C PRO A 400 -11.60 -24.97 -22.84
N THR A 401 -12.22 -25.07 -24.01
CA THR A 401 -13.66 -24.99 -24.24
C THR A 401 -14.24 -26.33 -24.70
N SER A 402 -15.57 -26.42 -24.75
CA SER A 402 -16.27 -27.59 -25.29
C SER A 402 -16.04 -27.81 -26.80
N SER A 403 -15.41 -26.85 -27.49
CA SER A 403 -15.07 -26.94 -28.91
C SER A 403 -13.67 -27.51 -29.17
N ASP A 404 -12.80 -27.55 -28.16
CA ASP A 404 -11.41 -27.97 -28.28
C ASP A 404 -11.24 -29.50 -28.43
N PRO A 405 -10.12 -29.99 -28.94
CA PRO A 405 -9.92 -31.43 -29.14
C PRO A 405 -10.07 -32.24 -27.85
N VAL A 406 -10.74 -33.40 -27.95
CA VAL A 406 -10.75 -34.41 -26.87
C VAL A 406 -9.34 -34.98 -26.71
N PHE A 407 -8.88 -35.16 -25.47
CA PHE A 407 -7.56 -35.71 -25.18
C PHE A 407 -7.40 -37.12 -25.79
N PRO A 408 -6.33 -37.38 -26.56
CA PRO A 408 -6.16 -38.63 -27.29
C PRO A 408 -5.83 -39.81 -26.36
N GLN A 409 -6.35 -41.00 -26.69
CA GLN A 409 -6.16 -42.21 -25.86
C GLN A 409 -4.70 -42.71 -25.86
N GLU A 410 -3.93 -42.39 -26.89
CA GLU A 410 -2.51 -42.71 -27.01
C GLU A 410 -1.58 -41.74 -26.26
N GLY A 411 -2.12 -40.66 -25.67
CA GLY A 411 -1.35 -39.57 -25.08
C GLY A 411 -0.86 -38.54 -26.09
N LEU A 412 -0.22 -37.48 -25.60
CA LEU A 412 0.40 -36.40 -26.39
C LEU A 412 1.92 -36.47 -26.27
N GLU A 413 2.62 -36.47 -27.41
CA GLU A 413 4.08 -36.39 -27.46
C GLU A 413 4.51 -34.93 -27.56
N PHE A 414 5.39 -34.49 -26.66
CA PHE A 414 5.96 -33.14 -26.67
C PHE A 414 7.46 -33.21 -26.97
N GLU A 415 7.87 -32.53 -28.04
CA GLU A 415 9.26 -32.46 -28.50
C GLU A 415 9.97 -31.14 -28.17
N ALA A 416 9.22 -30.14 -27.68
CA ALA A 416 9.71 -28.82 -27.31
C ALA A 416 8.89 -28.27 -26.14
N SER A 417 9.42 -27.24 -25.47
CA SER A 417 8.75 -26.59 -24.35
C SER A 417 7.34 -26.11 -24.73
N THR A 418 6.39 -26.35 -23.84
CA THR A 418 4.96 -26.11 -24.06
C THR A 418 4.23 -25.97 -22.74
N VAL A 419 3.01 -25.47 -22.82
CA VAL A 419 2.00 -25.65 -21.77
C VAL A 419 1.00 -26.72 -22.21
N LEU A 420 0.38 -27.39 -21.24
CA LEU A 420 -0.76 -28.27 -21.43
C LEU A 420 -1.85 -27.85 -20.44
N SER A 421 -2.99 -27.41 -20.95
CA SER A 421 -4.16 -27.08 -20.14
C SER A 421 -5.21 -28.15 -20.36
N LEU A 422 -5.69 -28.76 -19.27
CA LEU A 422 -6.71 -29.82 -19.29
C LEU A 422 -7.99 -29.33 -18.63
N ARG A 423 -9.15 -29.72 -19.19
CA ARG A 423 -10.46 -29.47 -18.58
C ARG A 423 -11.40 -30.65 -18.85
N SER A 424 -12.25 -31.01 -17.90
CA SER A 424 -13.18 -32.13 -18.01
C SER A 424 -14.64 -31.69 -18.03
N TRP A 425 -15.46 -32.41 -18.80
CA TRP A 425 -16.91 -32.24 -18.87
C TRP A 425 -17.60 -33.56 -18.51
N ASP A 426 -18.72 -33.47 -17.81
CA ASP A 426 -19.65 -34.59 -17.65
C ASP A 426 -20.21 -35.00 -19.03
N VAL A 427 -20.17 -36.30 -19.34
CA VAL A 427 -20.78 -36.87 -20.54
C VAL A 427 -22.29 -36.64 -20.59
N GLU A 428 -22.97 -36.59 -19.44
CA GLU A 428 -24.40 -36.34 -19.34
C GLU A 428 -24.76 -34.84 -19.38
N GLY A 429 -23.79 -33.96 -19.11
CA GLY A 429 -23.95 -32.51 -19.14
C GLY A 429 -24.71 -31.93 -17.95
N ASN A 430 -24.71 -32.63 -16.79
CA ASN A 430 -25.41 -32.18 -15.59
C ASN A 430 -24.52 -31.38 -14.63
N SER A 431 -23.21 -31.33 -14.86
CA SER A 431 -22.24 -30.62 -14.01
C SER A 431 -21.60 -29.44 -14.73
N ILE A 432 -21.26 -28.39 -13.97
CA ILE A 432 -20.32 -27.35 -14.41
C ILE A 432 -19.00 -28.04 -14.78
N PRO A 433 -18.37 -27.73 -15.92
CA PRO A 433 -17.09 -28.34 -16.28
C PRO A 433 -16.02 -28.02 -15.24
N SER A 434 -15.02 -28.90 -15.08
CA SER A 434 -13.98 -28.69 -14.06
C SER A 434 -13.25 -27.37 -14.24
N GLU A 435 -12.53 -26.94 -13.21
CA GLU A 435 -11.46 -25.97 -13.40
C GLU A 435 -10.36 -26.50 -14.32
N VAL A 436 -9.51 -25.60 -14.79
CA VAL A 436 -8.41 -25.94 -15.70
C VAL A 436 -7.20 -26.40 -14.89
N SER A 437 -6.70 -27.59 -15.22
CA SER A 437 -5.44 -28.09 -14.70
C SER A 437 -4.31 -27.80 -15.69
N ASP A 438 -3.43 -26.86 -15.33
CA ASP A 438 -2.30 -26.43 -16.17
C ASP A 438 -1.00 -27.16 -15.84
N PHE A 439 -0.19 -27.44 -16.86
CA PHE A 439 1.14 -28.04 -16.74
C PHE A 439 2.14 -27.35 -17.66
N THR A 440 3.24 -26.84 -17.11
CA THR A 440 4.36 -26.30 -17.90
C THR A 440 5.45 -27.34 -18.07
N TYR A 441 5.79 -27.65 -19.32
CA TYR A 441 6.85 -28.58 -19.68
C TYR A 441 7.97 -27.83 -20.38
N ILE A 442 9.16 -27.81 -19.79
CA ILE A 442 10.36 -27.21 -20.38
C ILE A 442 11.29 -28.32 -20.87
N ILE A 443 11.56 -28.38 -22.17
CA ILE A 443 12.16 -29.57 -22.82
C ILE A 443 13.44 -29.21 -23.57
N ASP A 444 14.54 -29.88 -23.24
CA ASP A 444 15.88 -29.69 -23.84
C ASP A 444 16.37 -28.22 -23.77
N GLU A 445 15.96 -27.52 -22.71
CA GLU A 445 16.41 -26.17 -22.40
C GLU A 445 17.35 -26.13 -21.19
N PHE A 446 17.96 -24.97 -20.95
CA PHE A 446 18.88 -24.78 -19.84
C PHE A 446 18.17 -24.90 -18.48
N THR A 447 18.86 -25.45 -17.50
CA THR A 447 18.38 -25.50 -16.11
C THR A 447 18.30 -24.08 -15.55
N PRO A 448 17.19 -23.69 -14.91
CA PRO A 448 17.09 -22.38 -14.28
C PRO A 448 18.18 -22.25 -13.20
N GLN A 449 18.66 -21.02 -13.02
CA GLN A 449 19.52 -20.64 -11.89
C GLN A 449 18.92 -19.51 -11.08
N VAL A 450 17.75 -19.06 -11.51
CA VAL A 450 16.90 -18.06 -10.89
C VAL A 450 15.46 -18.58 -11.03
N PRO A 451 14.53 -18.14 -10.19
CA PRO A 451 13.17 -18.64 -10.24
C PRO A 451 12.47 -18.29 -11.54
N THR A 452 11.42 -19.03 -11.87
CA THR A 452 10.73 -18.92 -13.15
C THR A 452 9.25 -18.68 -12.97
N PHE A 453 8.72 -17.67 -13.67
CA PHE A 453 7.30 -17.44 -13.85
C PHE A 453 6.89 -18.03 -15.21
N SER A 454 5.93 -18.95 -15.22
CA SER A 454 5.29 -19.45 -16.45
C SER A 454 3.88 -18.86 -16.52
N ILE A 455 3.70 -17.87 -17.37
CA ILE A 455 2.40 -17.22 -17.58
C ILE A 455 1.69 -17.94 -18.73
N ILE A 456 0.45 -18.33 -18.47
CA ILE A 456 -0.43 -19.09 -19.35
C ILE A 456 -1.67 -18.23 -19.61
N THR A 457 -1.89 -17.83 -20.85
CA THR A 457 -3.00 -16.94 -21.20
C THR A 457 -3.48 -17.22 -22.62
N ASP A 458 -4.72 -16.85 -22.93
CA ASP A 458 -5.26 -17.01 -24.29
C ASP A 458 -4.38 -16.26 -25.29
N GLU A 459 -4.10 -16.90 -26.43
CA GLU A 459 -3.18 -16.36 -27.44
C GLU A 459 -3.66 -14.98 -27.94
N ASP A 460 -4.97 -14.81 -28.08
CA ASP A 460 -5.60 -13.55 -28.50
C ASP A 460 -5.45 -12.42 -27.45
N HIS A 461 -5.29 -12.75 -26.16
CA HIS A 461 -5.01 -11.75 -25.12
C HIS A 461 -3.70 -11.01 -25.37
N LEU A 462 -2.72 -11.67 -26.00
CA LEU A 462 -1.42 -11.10 -26.30
C LEU A 462 -1.34 -10.57 -27.73
N TRP A 463 -1.88 -11.33 -28.69
CA TRP A 463 -1.52 -11.20 -30.10
C TRP A 463 -2.64 -10.75 -31.03
N ASP A 464 -3.90 -10.71 -30.60
CA ASP A 464 -4.97 -10.20 -31.45
C ASP A 464 -4.65 -8.75 -31.86
N TRP A 465 -4.86 -8.44 -33.14
CA TRP A 465 -4.51 -7.13 -33.66
C TRP A 465 -5.30 -5.99 -32.99
N ASN A 466 -6.55 -6.24 -32.59
CA ASN A 466 -7.42 -5.20 -32.04
C ASN A 466 -7.40 -5.20 -30.51
N THR A 467 -7.26 -6.36 -29.86
CA THR A 467 -7.39 -6.50 -28.40
C THR A 467 -6.16 -7.06 -27.70
N GLY A 468 -5.16 -7.55 -28.43
CA GLY A 468 -3.94 -8.11 -27.87
C GLY A 468 -3.08 -7.06 -27.18
N ILE A 469 -2.72 -7.27 -25.92
CA ILE A 469 -2.01 -6.28 -25.10
C ILE A 469 -0.53 -6.10 -25.51
N TYR A 470 0.05 -7.05 -26.25
CA TYR A 470 1.47 -7.00 -26.62
C TYR A 470 1.74 -6.33 -27.97
N VAL A 471 0.71 -6.16 -28.80
CA VAL A 471 0.87 -5.67 -30.19
C VAL A 471 0.65 -4.17 -30.32
N SER A 472 1.08 -3.60 -31.44
CA SER A 472 0.81 -2.19 -31.75
C SER A 472 -0.68 -1.90 -31.93
N GLY A 473 -1.40 -2.78 -32.62
CA GLY A 473 -2.80 -2.58 -32.94
C GLY A 473 -3.11 -1.36 -33.81
N PRO A 474 -4.40 -1.08 -34.04
CA PRO A 474 -4.85 -0.20 -35.12
C PRO A 474 -4.55 1.29 -34.90
N ASN A 475 -4.34 1.71 -33.66
CA ASN A 475 -4.28 3.12 -33.27
C ASN A 475 -2.84 3.63 -33.01
N ALA A 476 -1.83 2.80 -33.29
CA ALA A 476 -0.43 3.13 -33.05
C ALA A 476 0.05 4.35 -33.86
N GLY A 477 0.59 5.34 -33.15
CA GLY A 477 1.33 6.45 -33.75
C GLY A 477 2.60 5.95 -34.48
N PRO A 478 3.11 6.71 -35.48
CA PRO A 478 4.21 6.26 -36.33
C PRO A 478 5.59 6.34 -35.66
N ASP A 479 5.74 7.18 -34.66
CA ASP A 479 7.01 7.50 -34.02
C ASP A 479 7.10 6.86 -32.64
N TYR A 480 8.28 6.37 -32.26
CA TYR A 480 8.54 5.89 -30.91
C TYR A 480 8.19 6.98 -29.89
N PRO A 481 7.45 6.66 -28.81
CA PRO A 481 7.17 5.31 -28.31
C PRO A 481 5.81 4.73 -28.75
N TYR A 482 5.31 5.12 -29.93
CA TYR A 482 4.11 4.60 -30.60
C TYR A 482 2.81 4.79 -29.80
N PHE A 483 2.60 6.00 -29.27
CA PHE A 483 1.38 6.36 -28.53
C PHE A 483 0.10 5.92 -29.24
N GLY A 484 -0.89 5.45 -28.47
CA GLY A 484 -2.14 4.89 -29.00
C GLY A 484 -2.04 3.41 -29.40
N SER A 485 -0.87 2.77 -29.28
CA SER A 485 -0.79 1.31 -29.46
C SER A 485 -1.55 0.55 -28.37
N ASN A 486 -1.95 -0.70 -28.61
CA ASN A 486 -2.67 -1.50 -27.60
C ASN A 486 -1.88 -1.63 -26.28
N PHE A 487 -0.55 -1.73 -26.34
CA PHE A 487 0.31 -1.74 -25.15
C PHE A 487 0.38 -0.40 -24.39
N TRP A 488 -0.33 0.65 -24.84
CA TRP A 488 -0.56 1.89 -24.07
C TRP A 488 -1.88 1.88 -23.32
N GLU A 489 -2.81 1.01 -23.70
CA GLU A 489 -4.13 0.94 -23.09
C GLU A 489 -4.04 0.36 -21.67
N PRO A 490 -4.93 0.77 -20.75
CA PRO A 490 -5.03 0.21 -19.40
C PRO A 490 -5.81 -1.11 -19.43
N TRP A 491 -5.38 -2.03 -20.30
CA TRP A 491 -6.04 -3.31 -20.48
C TRP A 491 -5.43 -4.38 -19.61
N SER A 492 -6.31 -5.11 -18.94
CA SER A 492 -5.99 -6.30 -18.17
C SER A 492 -6.53 -7.55 -18.86
N ARG A 493 -5.84 -8.67 -18.69
CA ARG A 493 -6.18 -9.96 -19.29
C ARG A 493 -6.06 -11.07 -18.25
N PHE A 494 -7.17 -11.76 -17.99
CA PHE A 494 -7.17 -12.97 -17.18
C PHE A 494 -6.09 -13.93 -17.69
N SER A 495 -5.27 -14.42 -16.77
CA SER A 495 -4.13 -15.27 -17.02
C SER A 495 -3.93 -16.21 -15.85
N ARG A 496 -3.27 -17.33 -16.10
CA ARG A 496 -2.91 -18.34 -15.11
C ARG A 496 -1.39 -18.34 -14.98
N LEU A 497 -0.88 -18.61 -13.79
CA LEU A 497 0.53 -18.57 -13.46
C LEU A 497 0.94 -19.89 -12.83
N GLU A 498 2.07 -20.43 -13.26
CA GLU A 498 2.80 -21.44 -12.52
C GLU A 498 4.19 -20.89 -12.16
N TYR A 499 4.54 -20.90 -10.88
CA TYR A 499 5.80 -20.38 -10.39
C TYR A 499 6.72 -21.48 -9.87
N PHE A 500 7.98 -21.41 -10.29
CA PHE A 500 9.03 -22.39 -10.03
C PHE A 500 10.19 -21.75 -9.27
N ASN A 501 10.82 -22.51 -8.38
CA ASN A 501 12.09 -22.10 -7.76
C ASN A 501 13.29 -22.21 -8.73
N GLU A 502 14.48 -21.90 -8.23
CA GLU A 502 15.74 -21.95 -8.98
C GLU A 502 16.09 -23.35 -9.50
N ASP A 503 15.58 -24.41 -8.87
CA ASP A 503 15.81 -25.80 -9.27
C ASP A 503 14.78 -26.30 -10.29
N GLY A 504 13.84 -25.45 -10.72
CA GLY A 504 12.77 -25.80 -11.66
C GLY A 504 11.65 -26.64 -11.06
N THR A 505 11.48 -26.61 -9.74
CA THR A 505 10.37 -27.26 -9.03
C THR A 505 9.18 -26.32 -8.94
N SER A 506 7.99 -26.76 -9.36
CA SER A 506 6.74 -26.01 -9.24
C SER A 506 6.36 -25.87 -7.76
N LEU A 507 6.08 -24.64 -7.32
CA LEU A 507 5.80 -24.33 -5.91
C LEU A 507 4.36 -23.86 -5.69
N LEU A 508 3.80 -23.12 -6.64
CA LEU A 508 2.46 -22.52 -6.54
C LEU A 508 1.88 -22.30 -7.93
N LYS A 509 0.55 -22.24 -7.98
CA LYS A 509 -0.24 -21.91 -9.17
C LYS A 509 -1.28 -20.87 -8.79
N GLU A 510 -1.38 -19.81 -9.58
CA GLU A 510 -2.28 -18.68 -9.30
C GLU A 510 -3.07 -18.29 -10.54
N GLN A 511 -4.16 -17.58 -10.34
CA GLN A 511 -4.92 -16.89 -11.37
C GLN A 511 -4.84 -15.38 -11.11
N LEU A 512 -4.62 -14.61 -12.17
CA LEU A 512 -4.29 -13.20 -12.07
C LEU A 512 -4.71 -12.41 -13.30
N ASP A 513 -4.68 -11.10 -13.12
CA ASP A 513 -4.82 -10.12 -14.17
C ASP A 513 -3.44 -9.72 -14.70
N LEU A 514 -3.23 -9.89 -16.02
CA LEU A 514 -1.98 -9.57 -16.69
C LEU A 514 -2.09 -8.26 -17.46
N GLU A 515 -1.21 -7.31 -17.13
CA GLU A 515 -1.15 -6.00 -17.79
C GLU A 515 0.25 -5.70 -18.35
N ILE A 516 0.33 -4.82 -19.35
CA ILE A 516 1.61 -4.22 -19.75
C ILE A 516 1.98 -3.08 -18.80
N HIS A 517 3.16 -3.18 -18.20
CA HIS A 517 3.70 -2.20 -17.26
C HIS A 517 4.78 -1.29 -17.87
N GLY A 518 4.84 -0.05 -17.39
CA GLY A 518 5.93 0.90 -17.65
C GLY A 518 5.43 2.26 -18.13
N GLY A 519 6.35 3.21 -18.27
CA GLY A 519 6.10 4.45 -19.01
C GLY A 519 6.51 4.27 -20.46
N TRP A 520 7.67 4.82 -20.82
CA TRP A 520 8.24 4.68 -22.18
C TRP A 520 8.69 3.24 -22.50
N SER A 521 9.10 2.47 -21.48
CA SER A 521 9.59 1.10 -21.64
C SER A 521 8.53 0.10 -22.14
N ARG A 522 7.24 0.47 -22.16
CA ARG A 522 6.17 -0.31 -22.79
C ARG A 522 6.36 -0.46 -24.31
N ALA A 523 7.12 0.44 -24.92
CA ALA A 523 7.45 0.41 -26.35
C ALA A 523 8.68 -0.48 -26.67
N GLU A 524 9.36 -1.02 -25.65
CA GLU A 524 10.48 -1.94 -25.87
C GLU A 524 10.00 -3.30 -26.40
N PRO A 525 10.78 -3.98 -27.24
CA PRO A 525 10.40 -5.31 -27.77
C PRO A 525 10.10 -6.32 -26.67
N GLN A 526 10.94 -6.37 -25.62
CA GLN A 526 10.66 -7.09 -24.38
C GLN A 526 9.91 -6.14 -23.44
N ARG A 527 8.60 -6.26 -23.35
CA ARG A 527 7.76 -5.43 -22.45
C ARG A 527 7.79 -5.94 -21.02
N SER A 528 7.62 -5.04 -20.06
CA SER A 528 7.38 -5.39 -18.66
C SER A 528 5.92 -5.79 -18.45
N PHE A 529 5.69 -6.72 -17.53
CA PHE A 529 4.35 -7.12 -17.13
C PHE A 529 4.08 -6.69 -15.69
N ARG A 530 2.82 -6.35 -15.41
CA ARG A 530 2.28 -6.33 -14.06
C ARG A 530 1.38 -7.55 -13.92
N LEU A 531 1.52 -8.21 -12.77
CA LEU A 531 0.70 -9.31 -12.32
C LEU A 531 -0.13 -8.74 -11.16
N ASP A 532 -1.44 -8.61 -11.35
CA ASP A 532 -2.37 -8.19 -10.31
C ASP A 532 -3.15 -9.42 -9.83
N PHE A 533 -2.88 -9.82 -8.59
CA PHE A 533 -3.50 -10.96 -7.93
C PHE A 533 -4.79 -10.48 -7.27
N ARG A 534 -5.91 -11.12 -7.58
CA ARG A 534 -7.24 -10.64 -7.19
C ARG A 534 -7.95 -11.66 -6.33
N GLY A 535 -8.68 -11.17 -5.33
CA GLY A 535 -9.53 -11.98 -4.46
C GLY A 535 -10.62 -12.74 -5.22
N GLU A 536 -11.10 -12.20 -6.36
CA GLU A 536 -12.09 -12.85 -7.23
C GLU A 536 -11.57 -14.12 -7.93
N TYR A 537 -10.24 -14.32 -7.95
CA TYR A 537 -9.59 -15.49 -8.53
C TYR A 537 -9.04 -16.42 -7.43
N THR A 538 -7.72 -16.43 -7.21
CA THR A 538 -7.04 -17.27 -6.20
C THR A 538 -6.58 -16.48 -4.97
N GLY A 539 -6.73 -15.14 -4.95
CA GLY A 539 -6.23 -14.29 -3.88
C GLY A 539 -4.81 -13.80 -4.12
N ASP A 540 -4.11 -13.39 -3.06
CA ASP A 540 -2.75 -12.85 -3.11
C ASP A 540 -1.70 -13.93 -3.46
N PHE A 541 -0.55 -13.49 -3.99
CA PHE A 541 0.60 -14.38 -4.18
C PHE A 541 1.26 -14.71 -2.83
N ASP A 542 0.85 -15.82 -2.23
CA ASP A 542 1.27 -16.28 -0.90
C ASP A 542 2.60 -17.05 -0.91
N TYR A 543 3.69 -16.36 -1.30
CA TYR A 543 5.04 -16.91 -1.22
C TYR A 543 6.11 -15.85 -0.93
N PRO A 544 7.04 -16.08 0.02
CA PRO A 544 8.12 -15.14 0.36
C PRO A 544 9.17 -15.08 -0.75
N ILE A 545 8.93 -14.20 -1.72
CA ILE A 545 9.70 -14.18 -2.96
C ILE A 545 11.03 -13.43 -2.82
N PHE A 546 11.16 -12.44 -1.92
CA PHE A 546 12.35 -11.61 -1.81
C PHE A 546 13.23 -12.00 -0.62
N ASP A 547 14.47 -12.40 -0.90
CA ASP A 547 15.44 -12.82 0.13
C ASP A 547 15.83 -11.71 1.11
N ASP A 548 15.76 -10.44 0.69
CA ASP A 548 16.10 -9.28 1.52
C ASP A 548 15.00 -8.94 2.54
N THR A 549 13.79 -9.46 2.37
CA THR A 549 12.63 -9.25 3.25
C THR A 549 11.78 -10.53 3.35
N PRO A 550 12.34 -11.63 3.88
CA PRO A 550 11.65 -12.93 3.94
C PRO A 550 10.41 -12.93 4.83
N GLU A 551 10.22 -11.89 5.66
CA GLU A 551 9.05 -11.67 6.50
C GLU A 551 7.79 -11.23 5.72
N ILE A 552 7.94 -10.70 4.49
CA ILE A 552 6.82 -10.38 3.61
C ILE A 552 6.48 -11.62 2.78
N THR A 553 5.38 -12.28 3.13
CA THR A 553 5.00 -13.59 2.58
C THR A 553 3.84 -13.56 1.59
N SER A 554 3.22 -12.40 1.37
CA SER A 554 2.00 -12.26 0.57
C SER A 554 2.03 -10.96 -0.23
N PHE A 555 1.62 -11.01 -1.50
CA PHE A 555 1.71 -9.90 -2.44
C PHE A 555 0.44 -9.82 -3.30
N ASN A 556 -0.27 -8.70 -3.24
CA ASN A 556 -1.42 -8.43 -4.12
C ASN A 556 -1.00 -8.13 -5.57
N ASN A 557 0.26 -7.77 -5.80
CA ASN A 557 0.79 -7.54 -7.14
C ASN A 557 2.31 -7.66 -7.21
N LEU A 558 2.79 -7.95 -8.41
CA LEU A 558 4.21 -8.00 -8.75
C LEU A 558 4.43 -7.40 -10.14
N ASN A 559 5.58 -6.75 -10.35
CA ASN A 559 6.02 -6.31 -11.68
C ASN A 559 7.20 -7.18 -12.14
N LEU A 560 7.07 -7.79 -13.32
CA LEU A 560 8.19 -8.37 -14.05
C LEU A 560 8.78 -7.28 -14.95
N ARG A 561 9.83 -6.60 -14.47
CA ARG A 561 10.45 -5.49 -15.21
C ARG A 561 11.54 -5.96 -16.17
N ASN A 562 11.50 -5.48 -17.40
CA ASN A 562 12.49 -5.73 -18.45
C ASN A 562 13.85 -4.99 -18.23
N GLY A 563 14.00 -4.28 -17.11
CA GLY A 563 15.13 -3.39 -16.85
C GLY A 563 14.91 -1.93 -17.27
N GLY A 564 13.69 -1.52 -17.64
CA GLY A 564 13.38 -0.13 -17.99
C GLY A 564 14.19 0.37 -19.18
N GLN A 565 14.72 1.58 -19.08
CA GLN A 565 15.61 2.17 -20.09
C GLN A 565 17.04 1.59 -20.01
N HIS A 566 17.27 0.56 -19.20
CA HIS A 566 18.49 -0.25 -19.17
C HIS A 566 18.33 -1.62 -19.84
N SER A 567 17.22 -1.88 -20.54
CA SER A 567 16.96 -3.17 -21.21
C SER A 567 18.04 -3.54 -22.25
N TRP A 568 18.72 -2.54 -22.83
CA TRP A 568 19.85 -2.66 -23.76
C TRP A 568 21.23 -2.41 -23.14
N ALA A 569 21.30 -2.17 -21.83
CA ALA A 569 22.52 -1.82 -21.11
C ALA A 569 22.75 -2.79 -19.92
N THR A 570 22.47 -2.36 -18.68
CA THR A 570 22.80 -3.15 -17.48
C THR A 570 21.70 -4.14 -17.07
N LYS A 571 20.44 -3.84 -17.40
CA LYS A 571 19.19 -4.43 -16.87
C LYS A 571 19.05 -4.42 -15.34
N LEU A 572 19.94 -3.76 -14.59
CA LEU A 572 19.97 -3.84 -13.13
C LEU A 572 20.16 -2.50 -12.39
N GLN A 573 20.53 -1.41 -13.06
CA GLN A 573 20.92 -0.15 -12.39
C GLN A 573 19.88 0.32 -11.36
N ASP A 574 18.61 0.42 -11.73
CA ASP A 574 17.57 0.88 -10.82
C ASP A 574 17.35 -0.06 -9.62
N ALA A 575 17.38 -1.37 -9.87
CA ALA A 575 17.25 -2.38 -8.83
C ALA A 575 18.43 -2.35 -7.85
N MET A 576 19.64 -2.21 -8.37
CA MET A 576 20.86 -2.14 -7.59
C MET A 576 20.85 -0.92 -6.68
N TYR A 577 20.47 0.24 -7.23
CA TYR A 577 20.47 1.46 -6.43
C TYR A 577 19.35 1.45 -5.38
N SER A 578 18.19 0.87 -5.70
CA SER A 578 17.11 0.62 -4.74
C SER A 578 17.57 -0.30 -3.60
N ARG A 579 18.26 -1.41 -3.91
CA ARG A 579 18.80 -2.36 -2.91
C ARG A 579 19.79 -1.68 -1.96
N MET A 580 20.69 -0.84 -2.48
CA MET A 580 21.60 -0.05 -1.65
C MET A 580 20.85 0.98 -0.80
N ALA A 581 19.85 1.66 -1.36
CA ALA A 581 19.05 2.66 -0.65
C ALA A 581 18.31 2.07 0.55
N ARG A 582 17.79 0.84 0.43
CA ARG A 582 17.13 0.11 1.53
C ARG A 582 18.05 -0.20 2.73
N GLN A 583 19.37 -0.16 2.56
CA GLN A 583 20.31 -0.28 3.68
C GLN A 583 20.41 1.03 4.51
N THR A 584 19.62 2.05 4.16
CA THR A 584 19.53 3.35 4.82
C THR A 584 18.09 3.61 5.27
N HIS A 585 17.70 4.88 5.48
CA HIS A 585 16.33 5.22 5.87
C HIS A 585 15.38 5.41 4.66
N ILE A 586 15.79 4.98 3.47
CA ILE A 586 15.02 5.13 2.23
C ILE A 586 14.13 3.90 2.04
N LEU A 587 12.87 4.16 1.71
CA LEU A 587 11.97 3.13 1.23
C LEU A 587 12.10 2.98 -0.30
N ALA A 588 12.32 1.76 -0.77
CA ALA A 588 12.38 1.42 -2.20
C ALA A 588 11.91 -0.02 -2.43
N SER A 589 11.43 -0.33 -3.64
CA SER A 589 10.92 -1.67 -3.99
C SER A 589 12.01 -2.74 -3.95
N ASN A 590 11.69 -3.90 -3.37
CA ASN A 590 12.52 -5.11 -3.41
C ASN A 590 12.76 -5.58 -4.84
N TRP A 591 13.82 -6.38 -5.02
CA TRP A 591 14.17 -6.93 -6.33
C TRP A 591 14.76 -8.33 -6.25
N ARG A 592 14.51 -9.11 -7.31
CA ARG A 592 15.27 -10.32 -7.63
C ARG A 592 15.18 -10.64 -9.12
N PRO A 593 16.16 -11.34 -9.70
CA PRO A 593 16.06 -11.81 -11.07
C PRO A 593 15.12 -13.01 -11.18
N ALA A 594 14.40 -13.12 -12.30
CA ALA A 594 13.57 -14.28 -12.62
C ALA A 594 13.49 -14.49 -14.13
N LEU A 595 13.26 -15.73 -14.55
CA LEU A 595 12.90 -16.06 -15.94
C LEU A 595 11.40 -15.91 -16.14
N LEU A 596 11.00 -15.53 -17.35
CA LEU A 596 9.62 -15.61 -17.79
C LEU A 596 9.51 -16.61 -18.93
N TYR A 597 8.53 -17.51 -18.84
CA TYR A 597 7.98 -18.25 -19.98
C TYR A 597 6.55 -17.75 -20.23
N LEU A 598 6.21 -17.57 -21.50
CA LEU A 598 4.89 -17.12 -21.93
C LEU A 598 4.30 -18.19 -22.84
N ASN A 599 3.21 -18.82 -22.41
CA ASN A 599 2.60 -19.98 -23.08
C ASN A 599 3.61 -21.09 -23.45
N GLY A 600 4.57 -21.34 -22.55
CA GLY A 600 5.61 -22.35 -22.72
C GLY A 600 6.83 -21.90 -23.55
N GLU A 601 6.84 -20.69 -24.10
CA GLU A 601 8.00 -20.13 -24.81
C GLU A 601 8.89 -19.32 -23.87
N PHE A 602 10.21 -19.59 -23.87
CA PHE A 602 11.17 -18.80 -23.11
C PHE A 602 11.11 -17.33 -23.53
N TRP A 603 10.74 -16.43 -22.61
CA TRP A 603 10.56 -15.01 -22.86
C TRP A 603 11.70 -14.13 -22.34
N GLY A 604 12.66 -14.68 -21.59
CA GLY A 604 13.86 -13.98 -21.17
C GLY A 604 13.97 -13.68 -19.68
N LEU A 605 15.08 -13.04 -19.29
CA LEU A 605 15.34 -12.56 -17.94
C LEU A 605 14.59 -11.26 -17.65
N TYR A 606 13.98 -11.20 -16.46
CA TYR A 606 13.27 -10.08 -15.87
C TYR A 606 13.78 -9.79 -14.46
N GLY A 607 13.54 -8.59 -13.97
CA GLY A 607 13.66 -8.23 -12.55
C GLY A 607 12.27 -8.15 -11.91
N VAL A 608 11.98 -9.07 -10.99
CA VAL A 608 10.76 -9.02 -10.18
C VAL A 608 10.86 -7.83 -9.23
N ARG A 609 9.80 -7.03 -9.14
CA ARG A 609 9.67 -5.89 -8.22
C ARG A 609 8.30 -5.92 -7.58
N GLN A 610 8.20 -5.54 -6.32
CA GLN A 610 6.91 -5.20 -5.72
C GLN A 610 6.43 -3.85 -6.28
N LYS A 611 5.13 -3.66 -6.56
CA LYS A 611 4.61 -2.33 -6.89
C LYS A 611 4.66 -1.48 -5.63
N THR A 612 4.99 -0.21 -5.80
CA THR A 612 5.10 0.74 -4.70
C THR A 612 3.80 1.52 -4.55
N ASP A 613 2.79 0.84 -4.01
CA ASP A 613 1.45 1.35 -3.72
C ASP A 613 1.20 1.39 -2.19
N GLU A 614 -0.04 1.67 -1.79
CA GLU A 614 -0.49 1.70 -0.40
C GLU A 614 -0.33 0.35 0.31
N HIS A 615 -0.50 -0.76 -0.39
CA HIS A 615 -0.30 -2.10 0.16
C HIS A 615 1.18 -2.34 0.50
N PHE A 616 2.09 -1.95 -0.39
CA PHE A 616 3.52 -2.01 -0.11
C PHE A 616 3.90 -1.20 1.13
N ILE A 617 3.39 0.03 1.26
CA ILE A 617 3.67 0.89 2.42
C ILE A 617 3.05 0.29 3.69
N ALA A 618 1.82 -0.22 3.61
CA ALA A 618 1.13 -0.86 4.72
C ALA A 618 1.93 -2.04 5.27
N ASN A 619 2.46 -2.88 4.39
CA ASN A 619 3.28 -4.03 4.75
C ASN A 619 4.61 -3.61 5.39
N GLU A 620 5.30 -2.62 4.84
CA GLU A 620 6.60 -2.15 5.37
C GLU A 620 6.47 -1.44 6.73
N PHE A 621 5.32 -0.83 7.03
CA PHE A 621 5.07 -0.11 8.28
C PHE A 621 4.16 -0.84 9.27
N LEU A 622 3.62 -2.01 8.90
CA LEU A 622 2.67 -2.80 9.69
C LEU A 622 1.43 -1.99 10.11
N VAL A 623 0.87 -1.26 9.15
CA VAL A 623 -0.32 -0.40 9.28
C VAL A 623 -1.43 -0.86 8.34
N ASP A 624 -2.64 -0.34 8.52
CA ASP A 624 -3.72 -0.54 7.55
C ASP A 624 -3.47 0.29 6.29
N LYS A 625 -3.68 -0.29 5.10
CA LYS A 625 -3.54 0.41 3.81
C LYS A 625 -4.45 1.64 3.72
N ASP A 626 -5.60 1.63 4.38
CA ASP A 626 -6.57 2.74 4.33
C ASP A 626 -6.09 3.96 5.14
N ASN A 627 -5.05 3.81 5.97
CA ASN A 627 -4.41 4.91 6.68
C ASN A 627 -3.27 5.56 5.88
N VAL A 628 -2.85 4.96 4.76
CA VAL A 628 -1.70 5.44 3.98
C VAL A 628 -2.14 6.58 3.08
N ASP A 629 -1.47 7.73 3.19
CA ASP A 629 -1.54 8.74 2.13
C ASP A 629 -0.34 8.57 1.20
N LEU A 630 -0.58 8.42 -0.10
CA LEU A 630 0.46 8.24 -1.12
C LEU A 630 0.22 9.18 -2.30
N LEU A 631 1.25 9.97 -2.62
CA LEU A 631 1.22 10.98 -3.67
C LEU A 631 2.21 10.63 -4.78
N SER A 632 1.78 10.83 -6.02
CA SER A 632 2.62 10.88 -7.21
C SER A 632 2.95 12.34 -7.57
N PRO A 633 3.76 12.61 -8.61
CA PRO A 633 4.07 13.98 -9.01
C PRO A 633 2.84 14.82 -9.41
N THR A 634 1.75 14.17 -9.86
CA THR A 634 0.59 14.85 -10.47
C THR A 634 -0.76 14.44 -9.89
N ALA A 635 -0.80 13.45 -9.00
CA ALA A 635 -2.05 12.90 -8.47
C ALA A 635 -1.87 12.29 -7.08
N VAL A 636 -2.94 12.33 -6.29
CA VAL A 636 -3.11 11.48 -5.12
C VAL A 636 -3.34 10.05 -5.61
N LEU A 637 -2.49 9.12 -5.19
CA LEU A 637 -2.63 7.70 -5.52
C LEU A 637 -3.48 6.97 -4.48
N ASN A 638 -3.36 7.36 -3.20
CA ASN A 638 -4.21 6.89 -2.10
C ASN A 638 -4.33 7.99 -1.04
N GLY A 639 -5.47 8.08 -0.37
CA GLY A 639 -5.68 9.01 0.75
C GLY A 639 -5.83 10.48 0.33
N SER A 640 -5.06 11.40 0.95
CA SER A 640 -5.19 12.86 0.79
C SER A 640 -3.84 13.59 0.76
N ASP A 641 -3.76 14.67 -0.04
CA ASP A 641 -2.61 15.58 -0.11
C ASP A 641 -2.72 16.81 0.80
N GLN A 642 -3.87 17.01 1.48
CA GLN A 642 -4.16 18.25 2.19
C GLN A 642 -3.14 18.57 3.29
N ASP A 643 -2.76 17.56 4.07
CA ASP A 643 -1.74 17.71 5.12
C ASP A 643 -0.37 18.03 4.55
N PHE A 644 0.04 17.32 3.48
CA PHE A 644 1.30 17.56 2.79
C PHE A 644 1.38 19.01 2.31
N LEU A 645 0.35 19.49 1.61
CA LEU A 645 0.31 20.85 1.06
C LEU A 645 0.26 21.91 2.16
N ALA A 646 -0.56 21.71 3.19
CA ALA A 646 -0.67 22.64 4.32
C ALA A 646 0.66 22.76 5.08
N GLY A 647 1.27 21.62 5.42
CA GLY A 647 2.55 21.55 6.11
C GLY A 647 3.69 22.14 5.29
N SER A 648 3.76 21.78 4.00
CA SER A 648 4.76 22.32 3.07
C SER A 648 4.65 23.84 2.93
N ASN A 649 3.43 24.37 2.77
CA ASN A 649 3.20 25.81 2.68
C ASN A 649 3.58 26.55 3.97
N ALA A 650 3.28 25.97 5.13
CA ALA A 650 3.68 26.53 6.42
C ALA A 650 5.21 26.61 6.57
N LEU A 651 5.92 25.55 6.17
CA LEU A 651 7.39 25.51 6.19
C LEU A 651 8.00 26.52 5.20
N LEU A 652 7.46 26.64 3.99
CA LEU A 652 7.93 27.61 3.00
C LEU A 652 7.75 29.06 3.48
N ALA A 653 6.63 29.35 4.15
CA ALA A 653 6.34 30.65 4.75
C ALA A 653 7.20 30.96 5.98
N ALA A 654 7.63 29.92 6.72
CA ALA A 654 8.43 30.07 7.93
C ALA A 654 9.86 30.59 7.65
N SER A 655 10.48 31.21 8.66
CA SER A 655 11.89 31.60 8.58
C SER A 655 12.80 30.40 8.83
N PRO A 656 13.66 30.02 7.88
CA PRO A 656 14.51 28.84 8.02
C PRO A 656 15.63 29.06 9.04
N PHE A 657 15.87 30.31 9.46
CA PHE A 657 16.86 30.68 10.47
C PHE A 657 16.33 30.63 11.90
N SER A 658 15.05 30.29 12.09
CA SER A 658 14.46 30.14 13.43
C SER A 658 14.76 28.77 14.03
N THR A 659 14.89 28.72 15.36
CA THR A 659 15.08 27.45 16.08
C THR A 659 13.85 26.54 16.02
N SER A 660 12.66 27.12 15.85
CA SER A 660 11.40 26.38 15.72
C SER A 660 11.18 25.78 14.33
N PHE A 661 11.83 26.32 13.29
CA PHE A 661 11.68 25.80 11.92
C PHE A 661 12.12 24.34 11.82
N PHE A 662 13.28 24.02 12.42
CA PHE A 662 13.81 22.67 12.37
C PHE A 662 12.90 21.67 13.09
N ASN A 663 12.39 22.02 14.28
CA ASN A 663 11.43 21.18 15.00
C ASN A 663 10.11 21.02 14.23
N ALA A 664 9.61 22.07 13.57
CA ALA A 664 8.42 21.99 12.73
C ALA A 664 8.65 21.10 11.50
N PHE A 665 9.86 21.15 10.93
CA PHE A 665 10.24 20.27 9.82
C PHE A 665 10.29 18.81 10.27
N GLU A 666 10.95 18.49 11.40
CA GLU A 666 11.02 17.13 11.96
C GLU A 666 9.64 16.58 12.39
N GLN A 667 8.65 17.45 12.65
CA GLN A 667 7.27 17.03 12.93
C GLN A 667 6.48 16.70 11.66
N HIS A 668 6.88 17.23 10.50
CA HIS A 668 6.18 17.03 9.24
C HIS A 668 6.87 16.04 8.31
N PHE A 669 8.19 15.95 8.37
CA PHE A 669 9.00 15.06 7.55
C PHE A 669 9.89 14.18 8.43
N ASP A 670 9.99 12.90 8.06
CA ASP A 670 10.98 12.01 8.63
C ASP A 670 12.36 12.48 8.17
N LEU A 671 13.14 13.00 9.11
CA LEU A 671 14.35 13.72 8.80
C LEU A 671 15.42 12.81 8.16
N GLU A 672 15.57 11.60 8.67
CA GLU A 672 16.61 10.69 8.22
C GLU A 672 16.28 10.15 6.82
N ASN A 673 15.01 9.79 6.58
CA ASN A 673 14.53 9.45 5.24
C ASN A 673 14.71 10.61 4.25
N TYR A 674 14.33 11.82 4.63
CA TYR A 674 14.43 13.00 3.77
C TYR A 674 15.90 13.27 3.38
N ILE A 675 16.81 13.25 4.36
CA ILE A 675 18.24 13.47 4.08
C ILE A 675 18.79 12.38 3.18
N ASP A 676 18.56 11.10 3.50
CA ASP A 676 19.08 9.98 2.71
C ASP A 676 18.55 10.01 1.28
N TYR A 677 17.24 10.24 1.09
CA TYR A 677 16.62 10.35 -0.23
C TYR A 677 17.31 11.40 -1.12
N PHE A 678 17.46 12.63 -0.62
CA PHE A 678 18.10 13.70 -1.38
C PHE A 678 19.61 13.47 -1.57
N VAL A 679 20.30 12.80 -0.64
CA VAL A 679 21.71 12.40 -0.83
C VAL A 679 21.82 11.41 -1.98
N PHE A 680 20.97 10.38 -2.01
CA PHE A 680 21.02 9.36 -3.06
C PHE A 680 20.67 9.95 -4.43
N GLU A 681 19.57 10.67 -4.58
CA GLU A 681 19.17 11.25 -5.87
C GLU A 681 20.25 12.20 -6.44
N THR A 682 20.82 13.06 -5.59
CA THR A 682 21.89 13.99 -6.01
C THR A 682 23.24 13.30 -6.20
N TYR A 683 23.52 12.18 -5.52
CA TYR A 683 24.72 11.38 -5.75
C TYR A 683 24.63 10.60 -7.06
N ALA A 684 23.52 9.90 -7.31
CA ALA A 684 23.27 9.17 -8.56
C ALA A 684 23.22 10.09 -9.77
N GLN A 685 22.95 11.39 -9.57
CA GLN A 685 22.76 12.35 -10.66
C GLN A 685 21.56 11.97 -11.54
N ASN A 686 20.43 11.65 -10.90
CA ASN A 686 19.20 11.26 -11.59
C ASN A 686 18.60 12.44 -12.38
N THR A 687 18.71 12.40 -13.70
CA THR A 687 18.29 13.52 -14.57
C THR A 687 16.78 13.66 -14.73
N ASP A 688 16.02 12.57 -14.53
CA ASP A 688 14.55 12.52 -14.67
C ASP A 688 13.81 12.75 -13.36
N TRP A 689 14.49 13.28 -12.35
CA TRP A 689 13.93 13.54 -11.04
C TRP A 689 13.68 15.04 -10.82
N LEU A 690 12.67 15.39 -10.03
CA LEU A 690 12.50 16.75 -9.45
C LEU A 690 12.37 17.90 -10.46
N GLY A 691 11.95 17.62 -11.70
CA GLY A 691 11.81 18.67 -12.72
C GLY A 691 13.14 19.17 -13.29
N LEU A 692 14.22 18.37 -13.20
CA LEU A 692 15.57 18.76 -13.60
C LEU A 692 15.73 18.87 -15.12
N ALA A 693 15.66 17.75 -15.84
CA ALA A 693 15.77 17.72 -17.30
C ALA A 693 14.39 17.74 -17.99
N TRP A 694 13.40 17.09 -17.38
CA TRP A 694 12.03 16.99 -17.87
C TRP A 694 11.05 17.52 -16.81
N GLY A 695 9.75 17.32 -16.99
CA GLY A 695 8.73 17.73 -16.02
C GLY A 695 8.93 17.09 -14.63
N LEU A 696 8.00 17.35 -13.71
CA LEU A 696 8.08 16.75 -12.38
C LEU A 696 7.85 15.23 -12.49
N ASN A 697 8.94 14.46 -12.38
CA ASN A 697 8.98 13.01 -12.53
C ASN A 697 9.74 12.37 -11.36
N ASN A 698 9.58 11.04 -11.23
CA ASN A 698 10.30 10.16 -10.30
C ASN A 698 10.26 10.60 -8.83
N ILE A 699 9.13 11.19 -8.42
CA ILE A 699 8.84 11.55 -7.02
C ILE A 699 7.61 10.80 -6.57
N LYS A 700 7.71 10.19 -5.38
CA LYS A 700 6.58 9.66 -4.62
C LYS A 700 6.78 10.04 -3.17
N THR A 701 5.75 10.61 -2.56
CA THR A 701 5.76 10.99 -1.15
C THR A 701 4.61 10.34 -0.42
N PHE A 702 4.83 9.88 0.80
CA PHE A 702 3.83 9.17 1.57
C PHE A 702 3.92 9.45 3.06
N ARG A 703 2.82 9.23 3.79
CA ARG A 703 2.84 8.97 5.24
C ARG A 703 2.08 7.67 5.51
N ALA A 704 2.62 6.84 6.40
CA ALA A 704 2.07 5.51 6.69
C ALA A 704 0.77 5.56 7.51
N ALA A 705 0.54 6.65 8.24
CA ALA A 705 -0.70 6.93 8.94
C ALA A 705 -0.86 8.45 9.13
N PRO A 706 -2.07 8.97 9.42
CA PRO A 706 -2.31 10.41 9.56
C PRO A 706 -1.47 11.10 10.65
N ASP A 707 -1.03 10.36 11.68
CA ASP A 707 -0.20 10.86 12.78
C ASP A 707 1.32 10.66 12.56
N GLN A 708 1.71 10.09 11.41
CA GLN A 708 3.10 9.83 11.05
C GLN A 708 3.64 10.92 10.11
N PRO A 709 4.96 11.19 10.16
CA PRO A 709 5.57 12.18 9.28
C PRO A 709 5.66 11.70 7.83
N TRP A 710 5.74 12.65 6.90
CA TRP A 710 5.93 12.41 5.47
C TRP A 710 7.33 11.90 5.15
N ARG A 711 7.40 11.02 4.15
CA ARG A 711 8.60 10.36 3.63
C ARG A 711 8.62 10.41 2.11
N TYR A 712 9.80 10.24 1.55
CA TYR A 712 10.01 10.03 0.12
C TYR A 712 10.30 8.57 -0.15
N LEU A 713 9.71 8.06 -1.23
CA LEU A 713 9.92 6.73 -1.76
C LEU A 713 10.79 6.83 -3.00
N MET A 714 11.86 6.04 -3.06
CA MET A 714 12.76 5.99 -4.20
C MET A 714 12.29 4.97 -5.25
N TYR A 715 12.25 5.41 -6.51
CA TYR A 715 11.98 4.57 -7.67
C TYR A 715 12.48 5.23 -8.94
N ASP A 716 12.73 4.42 -9.98
CA ASP A 716 13.08 4.86 -11.33
C ASP A 716 14.35 5.74 -11.38
N THR A 717 15.45 5.09 -11.05
CA THR A 717 16.81 5.66 -11.03
C THR A 717 17.61 5.27 -12.29
N ASP A 718 16.90 4.89 -13.35
CA ASP A 718 17.45 4.53 -14.66
C ASP A 718 18.25 5.70 -15.28
N ALA A 719 17.83 6.93 -15.03
CA ALA A 719 18.45 8.15 -15.57
C ALA A 719 19.63 8.69 -14.72
N GLY A 720 20.19 7.86 -13.82
CA GLY A 720 21.39 8.13 -13.03
C GLY A 720 22.70 7.60 -13.63
N PHE A 721 23.80 7.81 -12.91
CA PHE A 721 25.16 7.32 -13.21
C PHE A 721 25.67 7.62 -14.62
N GLY A 722 25.35 8.81 -15.13
CA GLY A 722 25.83 9.31 -16.43
C GLY A 722 25.00 8.87 -17.63
N PHE A 723 23.93 8.11 -17.41
CA PHE A 723 22.95 7.81 -18.44
C PHE A 723 22.26 9.10 -18.92
N PHE A 724 21.81 9.11 -20.18
CA PHE A 724 21.29 10.31 -20.87
C PHE A 724 22.24 11.54 -20.90
N GLY A 725 23.53 11.34 -20.65
CA GLY A 725 24.58 12.34 -20.89
C GLY A 725 24.98 13.20 -19.69
N ALA A 726 24.47 12.89 -18.49
CA ALA A 726 24.93 13.53 -17.25
C ALA A 726 26.44 13.32 -17.06
N ASN A 727 27.16 14.37 -16.67
CA ASN A 727 28.58 14.32 -16.39
C ASN A 727 28.83 14.25 -14.88
N VAL A 728 29.85 13.52 -14.43
CA VAL A 728 30.24 13.48 -13.00
C VAL A 728 30.46 14.87 -12.39
N ASN A 729 30.80 15.89 -13.20
CA ASN A 729 30.99 17.28 -12.77
C ASN A 729 29.70 18.09 -12.63
N ASP A 730 28.56 17.60 -13.09
CA ASP A 730 27.28 18.29 -12.97
C ASP A 730 26.82 18.27 -11.51
N ASN A 731 26.55 19.46 -10.96
CA ASN A 731 26.24 19.63 -9.53
C ASN A 731 24.73 19.47 -9.27
N PHE A 732 24.31 18.25 -8.98
CA PHE A 732 22.89 17.95 -8.76
C PHE A 732 22.34 18.50 -7.44
N ILE A 733 23.20 18.86 -6.47
CA ILE A 733 22.74 19.59 -5.27
C ILE A 733 22.21 20.96 -5.68
N ASP A 734 22.94 21.69 -6.52
CA ASP A 734 22.53 23.02 -6.99
C ASP A 734 21.36 22.94 -7.98
N TRP A 735 21.35 21.92 -8.84
CA TRP A 735 20.23 21.72 -9.77
C TRP A 735 18.95 21.34 -9.04
N ALA A 736 19.00 20.48 -8.01
CA ALA A 736 17.83 20.12 -7.20
C ALA A 736 17.23 21.32 -6.45
N ARG A 737 18.07 22.30 -6.08
CA ARG A 737 17.62 23.56 -5.47
C ARG A 737 17.03 24.53 -6.50
N ASN A 738 17.42 24.41 -7.77
CA ASN A 738 17.03 25.32 -8.85
C ASN A 738 16.74 24.54 -10.15
N PRO A 739 15.72 23.65 -10.17
CA PRO A 739 15.44 22.82 -11.33
C PRO A 739 14.81 23.64 -12.46
N GLY A 740 14.77 23.06 -13.68
CA GLY A 740 14.13 23.69 -14.83
C GLY A 740 12.63 23.89 -14.63
N SER A 741 11.99 22.98 -13.90
CA SER A 741 10.58 23.04 -13.51
C SER A 741 10.43 22.98 -11.98
N PRO A 742 10.49 24.13 -11.27
CA PRO A 742 10.37 24.17 -9.81
C PRO A 742 9.03 23.62 -9.30
N SER A 743 9.09 22.94 -8.15
CA SER A 743 7.93 22.37 -7.45
C SER A 743 8.00 22.64 -5.95
N VAL A 744 6.95 22.26 -5.22
CA VAL A 744 6.95 22.30 -3.75
C VAL A 744 8.13 21.54 -3.15
N HIS A 745 8.51 20.41 -3.74
CA HIS A 745 9.62 19.57 -3.29
C HIS A 745 10.98 20.29 -3.43
N SER A 746 11.28 20.87 -4.60
CA SER A 746 12.53 21.60 -4.83
C SER A 746 12.62 22.86 -3.99
N ASN A 747 11.49 23.56 -3.82
CA ASN A 747 11.41 24.76 -3.00
C ASN A 747 11.65 24.45 -1.51
N LEU A 748 11.09 23.34 -1.00
CA LEU A 748 11.36 22.87 0.36
C LEU A 748 12.83 22.49 0.53
N PHE A 749 13.41 21.78 -0.43
CA PHE A 749 14.82 21.38 -0.38
C PHE A 749 15.77 22.58 -0.34
N ASP A 750 15.57 23.58 -1.21
CA ASP A 750 16.35 24.83 -1.16
C ASP A 750 16.17 25.55 0.18
N LYS A 751 14.92 25.64 0.66
CA LYS A 751 14.57 26.33 1.90
C LYS A 751 15.20 25.68 3.14
N VAL A 752 15.11 24.36 3.27
CA VAL A 752 15.57 23.63 4.46
C VAL A 752 17.09 23.65 4.59
N LEU A 753 17.82 23.66 3.47
CA LEU A 753 19.28 23.81 3.43
C LEU A 753 19.79 25.19 3.92
N LEU A 754 18.91 26.20 4.05
CA LEU A 754 19.27 27.47 4.69
C LEU A 754 19.33 27.36 6.22
N ASN A 755 18.68 26.35 6.82
CA ASN A 755 18.77 26.09 8.25
C ASN A 755 20.12 25.44 8.60
N ASN A 756 20.87 26.05 9.53
CA ASN A 756 22.22 25.58 9.83
C ASN A 756 22.27 24.17 10.43
N THR A 757 21.30 23.81 11.28
CA THR A 757 21.25 22.48 11.89
C THR A 757 21.00 21.41 10.83
N PHE A 758 19.98 21.61 10.00
CA PHE A 758 19.69 20.69 8.89
C PHE A 758 20.86 20.58 7.92
N ARG A 759 21.40 21.72 7.46
CA ARG A 759 22.52 21.75 6.51
C ARG A 759 23.74 20.97 6.99
N LEU A 760 24.10 21.12 8.26
CA LEU A 760 25.22 20.38 8.85
C LEU A 760 24.95 18.86 8.90
N ARG A 761 23.73 18.45 9.25
CA ARG A 761 23.32 17.04 9.20
C ARG A 761 23.37 16.49 7.78
N PHE A 762 22.85 17.23 6.80
CA PHE A 762 22.88 16.84 5.39
C PHE A 762 24.32 16.66 4.89
N ILE A 763 25.22 17.62 5.12
CA ILE A 763 26.63 17.53 4.69
C ILE A 763 27.34 16.35 5.35
N ASN A 764 27.18 16.17 6.67
CA ASN A 764 27.83 15.07 7.38
C ASN A 764 27.28 13.72 6.93
N ARG A 765 25.97 13.56 6.78
CA ARG A 765 25.37 12.31 6.31
C ARG A 765 25.78 11.98 4.87
N TYR A 766 25.86 12.98 3.99
CA TYR A 766 26.41 12.82 2.65
C TYR A 766 27.88 12.36 2.73
N ALA A 767 28.71 13.00 3.56
CA ALA A 767 30.10 12.58 3.76
C ALA A 767 30.20 11.14 4.30
N ASP A 768 29.37 10.78 5.27
CA ASP A 768 29.31 9.43 5.86
C ASP A 768 29.08 8.39 4.75
N LEU A 769 28.05 8.57 3.91
CA LEU A 769 27.69 7.65 2.83
C LEU A 769 28.75 7.62 1.70
N ILE A 770 29.38 8.77 1.38
CA ILE A 770 30.52 8.79 0.46
C ILE A 770 31.68 7.96 1.03
N ASN A 771 31.97 8.07 2.32
CA ASN A 771 33.10 7.39 2.96
C ASN A 771 32.87 5.89 3.19
N THR A 772 31.64 5.39 3.06
CA THR A 772 31.30 3.98 3.24
C THR A 772 30.66 3.40 1.99
N MET A 773 29.34 3.53 1.86
CA MET A 773 28.51 2.84 0.89
C MET A 773 28.87 3.19 -0.56
N PHE A 774 29.21 4.44 -0.85
CA PHE A 774 29.58 4.83 -2.20
C PHE A 774 31.06 4.62 -2.53
N GLN A 775 31.87 4.11 -1.59
CA GLN A 775 33.24 3.73 -1.91
C GLN A 775 33.26 2.64 -2.99
N PRO A 776 34.21 2.69 -3.94
CA PRO A 776 34.24 1.76 -5.07
C PRO A 776 34.23 0.30 -4.64
N ASP A 777 34.93 -0.07 -3.57
CA ASP A 777 35.01 -1.45 -3.12
C ASP A 777 33.65 -1.99 -2.68
N HIS A 778 32.87 -1.21 -1.92
CA HIS A 778 31.53 -1.62 -1.47
C HIS A 778 30.51 -1.57 -2.62
N PHE A 779 30.46 -0.47 -3.38
CA PHE A 779 29.56 -0.34 -4.52
C PHE A 779 29.78 -1.45 -5.56
N ASN A 780 31.04 -1.78 -5.87
CA ASN A 780 31.36 -2.84 -6.83
C ASN A 780 31.01 -4.22 -6.28
N GLN A 781 31.05 -4.43 -4.96
CA GLN A 781 30.61 -5.68 -4.35
C GLN A 781 29.10 -5.87 -4.55
N GLU A 782 28.28 -4.85 -4.24
CA GLU A 782 26.83 -4.89 -4.45
C GLU A 782 26.47 -5.17 -5.93
N VAL A 783 27.14 -4.49 -6.86
CA VAL A 783 26.96 -4.75 -8.29
C VAL A 783 27.37 -6.17 -8.67
N ALA A 784 28.49 -6.67 -8.14
CA ALA A 784 28.99 -8.02 -8.46
C ALA A 784 28.04 -9.12 -7.95
N GLU A 785 27.44 -8.95 -6.78
CA GLU A 785 26.46 -9.89 -6.23
C GLU A 785 25.26 -10.06 -7.16
N MET A 786 24.67 -8.95 -7.63
CA MET A 786 23.54 -8.99 -8.58
C MET A 786 23.94 -9.53 -9.96
N VAL A 787 25.13 -9.15 -10.46
CA VAL A 787 25.66 -9.69 -11.72
C VAL A 787 25.83 -11.21 -11.64
N ASN A 788 26.30 -11.73 -10.51
CA ASN A 788 26.45 -13.17 -10.32
C ASN A 788 25.10 -13.90 -10.42
N MET A 789 24.04 -13.35 -9.79
CA MET A 789 22.68 -13.92 -9.85
C MET A 789 22.13 -13.94 -11.29
N MET A 790 22.43 -12.93 -12.10
CA MET A 790 21.91 -12.81 -13.47
C MET A 790 22.74 -13.57 -14.51
N SER A 791 24.03 -13.77 -14.24
CA SER A 791 25.03 -14.16 -15.24
C SER A 791 24.71 -15.44 -16.02
N GLY A 792 24.14 -16.45 -15.37
CA GLY A 792 23.77 -17.73 -15.99
C GLY A 792 22.63 -17.62 -17.01
N SER A 793 21.76 -16.64 -16.82
CA SER A 793 20.55 -16.44 -17.63
C SER A 793 20.72 -15.39 -18.73
N MET A 794 21.81 -14.62 -18.72
CA MET A 794 22.03 -13.54 -19.69
C MET A 794 22.31 -14.03 -21.10
N ALA A 795 23.01 -15.16 -21.28
CA ALA A 795 23.27 -15.71 -22.60
C ALA A 795 21.96 -16.09 -23.35
N PRO A 796 21.08 -16.94 -22.80
CA PRO A 796 19.80 -17.25 -23.47
C PRO A 796 18.91 -16.01 -23.64
N HIS A 797 18.92 -15.07 -22.69
CA HIS A 797 18.21 -13.80 -22.84
C HIS A 797 18.69 -13.00 -24.07
N ILE A 798 20.00 -12.88 -24.25
CA ILE A 798 20.60 -12.17 -25.39
C ILE A 798 20.33 -12.90 -26.70
N ASP A 799 20.36 -14.24 -26.70
CA ASP A 799 20.06 -15.04 -27.90
C ASP A 799 18.62 -14.79 -28.38
N ARG A 800 17.67 -14.58 -27.46
CA ARG A 800 16.28 -14.21 -27.80
C ARG A 800 16.14 -12.76 -28.26
N TRP A 801 16.63 -11.82 -27.47
CA TRP A 801 16.27 -10.40 -27.62
C TRP A 801 17.29 -9.56 -28.35
N ASN A 802 18.54 -10.03 -28.48
CA ASN A 802 19.67 -9.24 -28.97
C ASN A 802 19.80 -7.89 -28.22
N SER A 803 19.45 -7.90 -26.92
CA SER A 803 19.43 -6.72 -26.04
C SER A 803 19.77 -7.14 -24.61
N PRO A 804 20.95 -6.79 -24.06
CA PRO A 804 22.06 -6.08 -24.72
C PRO A 804 22.60 -6.83 -25.95
N ALA A 805 23.30 -6.12 -26.85
CA ALA A 805 23.74 -6.68 -28.14
C ALA A 805 24.70 -7.88 -28.04
N SER A 806 25.41 -8.01 -26.92
CA SER A 806 26.23 -9.19 -26.60
C SER A 806 26.50 -9.26 -25.10
N TYR A 807 26.96 -10.43 -24.62
CA TYR A 807 27.39 -10.59 -23.23
C TYR A 807 28.55 -9.65 -22.87
N GLY A 808 29.44 -9.38 -23.84
CA GLY A 808 30.53 -8.42 -23.68
C GLY A 808 30.04 -6.97 -23.55
N ASP A 809 29.00 -6.59 -24.29
CA ASP A 809 28.38 -5.26 -24.17
C ASP A 809 27.65 -5.09 -22.84
N TRP A 810 26.98 -6.14 -22.35
CA TRP A 810 26.40 -6.15 -21.00
C TRP A 810 27.46 -5.90 -19.93
N LEU A 811 28.56 -6.67 -19.93
CA LEU A 811 29.68 -6.44 -19.01
C LEU A 811 30.31 -5.05 -19.19
N GLY A 812 30.38 -4.54 -20.43
CA GLY A 812 30.83 -3.18 -20.74
C GLY A 812 29.95 -2.12 -20.08
N ALA A 813 28.62 -2.28 -20.12
CA ALA A 813 27.69 -1.39 -19.44
C ALA A 813 27.84 -1.43 -17.92
N ILE A 814 28.06 -2.62 -17.34
CA ILE A 814 28.35 -2.78 -15.91
C ILE A 814 29.65 -2.07 -15.51
N ASN A 815 30.71 -2.19 -16.32
CA ASN A 815 31.97 -1.48 -16.08
C ASN A 815 31.79 0.04 -16.15
N ASN A 816 30.97 0.55 -17.08
CA ASN A 816 30.69 1.99 -17.16
C ASN A 816 30.00 2.50 -15.89
N LEU A 817 29.06 1.73 -15.32
CA LEU A 817 28.38 2.06 -14.06
C LEU A 817 29.36 2.15 -12.88
N THR A 818 30.23 1.15 -12.71
CA THR A 818 31.21 1.11 -11.62
C THR A 818 32.33 2.14 -11.80
N ASP A 819 32.76 2.40 -13.04
CA ASP A 819 33.70 3.48 -13.38
C ASP A 819 33.09 4.86 -13.10
N HIS A 820 31.80 5.08 -13.41
CA HIS A 820 31.12 6.34 -13.10
C HIS A 820 31.08 6.59 -11.60
N ASN A 821 30.68 5.60 -10.79
CA ASN A 821 30.71 5.72 -9.32
C ASN A 821 32.12 6.04 -8.80
N SER A 822 33.15 5.35 -9.32
CA SER A 822 34.54 5.60 -8.92
C SER A 822 34.99 7.04 -9.17
N ASN A 823 34.52 7.64 -10.27
CA ASN A 823 34.78 9.05 -10.59
C ASN A 823 33.86 10.03 -9.83
N ARG A 824 32.70 9.57 -9.38
CA ARG A 824 31.71 10.37 -8.65
C ARG A 824 32.17 10.71 -7.23
N VAL A 825 32.81 9.80 -6.51
CA VAL A 825 33.23 9.96 -5.09
C VAL A 825 33.90 11.30 -4.80
N ASN A 826 34.99 11.63 -5.51
CA ASN A 826 35.71 12.90 -5.27
C ASN A 826 34.96 14.11 -5.82
N THR A 827 34.19 13.92 -6.88
CA THR A 827 33.43 15.03 -7.48
C THR A 827 32.26 15.43 -6.60
N ALA A 828 31.59 14.48 -5.93
CA ALA A 828 30.55 14.72 -4.94
C ALA A 828 31.07 15.54 -3.74
N ARG A 829 32.28 15.23 -3.26
CA ARG A 829 32.95 16.04 -2.22
C ARG A 829 33.18 17.48 -2.69
N ASN A 830 33.60 17.67 -3.94
CA ASN A 830 33.77 19.00 -4.50
C ASN A 830 32.43 19.74 -4.66
N HIS A 831 31.34 19.04 -5.02
CA HIS A 831 30.01 19.61 -5.06
C HIS A 831 29.52 20.08 -3.68
N LEU A 832 29.75 19.30 -2.62
CA LEU A 832 29.47 19.73 -1.24
C LEU A 832 30.23 21.02 -0.89
N LYS A 833 31.54 21.07 -1.18
CA LYS A 833 32.35 22.28 -0.93
C LYS A 833 31.82 23.49 -1.69
N ASN A 834 31.50 23.32 -2.97
CA ASN A 834 31.05 24.43 -3.82
C ASN A 834 29.65 24.92 -3.44
N SER A 835 28.69 24.01 -3.23
CA SER A 835 27.28 24.35 -2.96
C SER A 835 27.09 25.04 -1.61
N PHE A 836 27.95 24.74 -0.64
CA PHE A 836 27.86 25.26 0.73
C PHE A 836 29.00 26.22 1.11
N GLY A 837 29.95 26.47 0.21
CA GLY A 837 31.06 27.38 0.44
C GLY A 837 32.06 26.91 1.50
N LEU A 838 32.28 25.59 1.60
CA LEU A 838 33.14 25.00 2.64
C LEU A 838 34.62 25.26 2.32
N PRO A 839 35.43 25.75 3.28
CA PRO A 839 36.80 26.18 3.00
C PRO A 839 37.74 25.06 2.52
N SER A 840 37.66 23.87 3.12
CA SER A 840 38.52 22.73 2.84
C SER A 840 37.87 21.42 3.32
N ASP A 841 38.43 20.30 2.89
CA ASP A 841 38.18 18.96 3.42
C ASP A 841 39.46 18.34 3.98
N PHE A 842 39.32 17.40 4.91
CA PHE A 842 40.42 16.79 5.65
C PHE A 842 40.15 15.32 5.93
N GLU A 843 41.24 14.54 6.00
CA GLU A 843 41.19 13.12 6.36
C GLU A 843 41.07 12.95 7.89
N CYS A 844 40.07 12.20 8.31
CA CYS A 844 39.84 11.75 9.67
C CYS A 844 40.21 10.27 9.76
N THR A 845 41.32 9.96 10.43
CA THR A 845 41.70 8.56 10.69
C THR A 845 41.21 8.15 12.07
N LEU A 846 40.42 7.09 12.14
CA LEU A 846 39.93 6.49 13.37
C LEU A 846 40.75 5.24 13.69
N ASP A 847 41.07 5.03 14.97
CA ASP A 847 41.79 3.84 15.43
C ASP A 847 41.44 3.52 16.89
N VAL A 848 41.79 2.33 17.36
CA VAL A 848 41.63 1.94 18.77
C VAL A 848 42.88 1.27 19.32
N PHE A 849 43.09 1.37 20.63
CA PHE A 849 44.16 0.62 21.29
C PHE A 849 43.78 0.12 22.68
N PRO A 850 44.11 -1.15 23.01
CA PRO A 850 44.66 -2.17 22.10
C PRO A 850 43.58 -2.68 21.11
N PRO A 851 43.91 -3.13 19.90
CA PRO A 851 42.94 -3.82 19.06
C PRO A 851 42.71 -5.26 19.57
N PRO A 852 41.47 -5.79 19.64
CA PRO A 852 40.18 -5.21 19.25
C PRO A 852 39.35 -4.73 20.48
N ALA A 853 39.83 -3.77 21.26
CA ALA A 853 39.18 -3.35 22.52
C ALA A 853 37.92 -2.48 22.35
N GLY A 854 37.57 -2.10 21.13
CA GLY A 854 36.48 -1.17 20.86
C GLY A 854 36.40 -0.78 19.39
N VAL A 855 35.43 0.07 19.09
CA VAL A 855 35.23 0.74 17.82
C VAL A 855 35.03 2.25 18.03
N VAL A 856 35.05 3.02 16.95
CA VAL A 856 34.74 4.45 16.98
C VAL A 856 33.61 4.73 16.02
N ARG A 857 32.48 5.23 16.53
CA ARG A 857 31.40 5.79 15.70
C ARG A 857 31.75 7.22 15.33
N VAL A 858 31.59 7.56 14.06
CA VAL A 858 31.66 8.93 13.55
C VAL A 858 30.33 9.29 12.92
N ASN A 859 29.70 10.36 13.42
CA ASN A 859 28.36 10.79 13.03
C ASN A 859 27.37 9.60 13.07
N THR A 860 26.89 9.17 11.91
CA THR A 860 25.87 8.12 11.74
C THR A 860 26.46 6.75 11.39
N ILE A 861 27.79 6.61 11.25
CA ILE A 861 28.46 5.38 10.82
C ILE A 861 29.45 4.86 11.86
N THR A 862 29.59 3.53 11.93
CA THR A 862 30.62 2.85 12.74
C THR A 862 31.55 2.09 11.79
N PRO A 863 32.49 2.78 11.12
CA PRO A 863 33.27 2.18 10.06
C PRO A 863 34.30 1.19 10.60
N GLY A 864 34.61 0.17 9.79
CA GLY A 864 35.65 -0.81 10.07
C GLY A 864 36.11 -1.54 8.81
N PRO A 865 37.21 -2.31 8.89
CA PRO A 865 38.08 -2.49 10.06
C PRO A 865 38.95 -1.25 10.38
N LEU A 866 39.42 -1.15 11.63
CA LEU A 866 40.30 -0.07 12.09
C LEU A 866 41.80 -0.45 11.95
N PRO A 867 42.71 0.51 11.66
CA PRO A 867 42.43 1.93 11.45
C PRO A 867 41.68 2.20 10.15
N TRP A 868 40.74 3.14 10.19
CA TRP A 868 39.89 3.54 9.07
C TRP A 868 40.08 5.03 8.78
N SER A 869 40.07 5.44 7.51
CA SER A 869 40.16 6.85 7.12
C SER A 869 38.93 7.27 6.30
N GLY A 870 38.36 8.43 6.62
CA GLY A 870 37.29 9.08 5.86
C GLY A 870 37.58 10.57 5.67
N VAL A 871 36.88 11.22 4.73
CA VAL A 871 37.04 12.65 4.45
C VAL A 871 35.83 13.43 4.94
N TYR A 872 36.08 14.50 5.71
CA TYR A 872 35.06 15.40 6.25
C TYR A 872 35.44 16.86 6.00
N PHE A 873 34.49 17.77 6.19
CA PHE A 873 34.62 19.17 5.77
C PHE A 873 34.90 20.13 6.93
N GLU A 874 35.70 21.15 6.66
CA GLU A 874 35.89 22.28 7.57
C GLU A 874 34.58 23.02 7.80
N GLU A 875 34.39 23.57 9.00
CA GLU A 875 33.14 24.22 9.45
C GLU A 875 31.93 23.27 9.55
N CYS A 876 32.12 21.96 9.35
CA CYS A 876 31.13 20.92 9.61
C CYS A 876 31.62 19.99 10.73
N PRO A 877 31.35 20.32 12.01
CA PRO A 877 31.80 19.51 13.12
C PRO A 877 31.24 18.08 13.03
N ILE A 878 32.09 17.09 13.29
CA ILE A 878 31.70 15.68 13.35
C ILE A 878 31.50 15.26 14.81
N GLN A 879 30.63 14.29 15.04
CA GLN A 879 30.49 13.63 16.34
C GLN A 879 31.33 12.36 16.36
N LEU A 880 32.20 12.20 17.36
CA LEU A 880 32.95 10.96 17.60
C LEU A 880 32.44 10.32 18.88
N GLU A 881 32.26 8.99 18.86
CA GLU A 881 31.99 8.20 20.04
C GLU A 881 32.89 6.97 20.09
N ALA A 882 33.63 6.80 21.19
CA ALA A 882 34.33 5.55 21.48
C ALA A 882 33.35 4.56 22.12
N ILE A 883 33.23 3.37 21.51
CA ILE A 883 32.37 2.28 21.97
C ILE A 883 33.26 1.10 22.33
N ALA A 884 33.25 0.68 23.59
CA ALA A 884 34.09 -0.41 24.07
C ALA A 884 33.50 -1.79 23.69
N GLU A 885 34.36 -2.74 23.36
CA GLU A 885 34.00 -4.15 23.24
C GLU A 885 33.88 -4.80 24.63
N GLU A 886 33.27 -5.98 24.70
CA GLU A 886 33.13 -6.74 25.95
C GLU A 886 34.49 -6.94 26.65
N GLY A 887 34.54 -6.63 27.95
CA GLY A 887 35.76 -6.72 28.76
C GLY A 887 36.63 -5.45 28.77
N TRP A 888 36.18 -4.38 28.10
CA TRP A 888 36.90 -3.12 27.99
C TRP A 888 36.05 -1.92 28.42
N MET A 889 36.74 -0.87 28.87
CA MET A 889 36.14 0.44 29.16
C MET A 889 36.92 1.54 28.46
N PHE A 890 36.24 2.62 28.09
CA PHE A 890 36.91 3.77 27.51
C PHE A 890 37.81 4.43 28.56
N ASP A 891 39.08 4.62 28.21
CA ASP A 891 40.06 5.29 29.07
C ASP A 891 40.24 6.75 28.64
N SER A 892 40.70 6.94 27.40
CA SER A 892 41.03 8.27 26.90
C SER A 892 41.19 8.29 25.38
N TRP A 893 41.18 9.47 24.78
CA TRP A 893 41.67 9.69 23.42
C TRP A 893 43.16 10.00 23.43
N ASP A 894 43.92 9.46 22.46
CA ASP A 894 45.32 9.81 22.26
C ASP A 894 45.49 11.31 21.99
N ASN A 895 46.53 11.94 22.56
CA ASN A 895 46.83 13.33 22.29
C ASN A 895 47.00 13.57 20.77
N ASN A 896 46.18 14.46 20.24
CA ASN A 896 46.21 14.91 18.86
C ASN A 896 46.11 16.44 18.78
N GLN A 897 46.07 17.03 17.58
CA GLN A 897 46.02 18.49 17.44
C GLN A 897 44.72 19.08 18.03
N HIS A 898 43.60 18.35 17.93
CA HIS A 898 42.31 18.78 18.46
C HIS A 898 42.27 18.80 20.00
N ILE A 899 42.88 17.81 20.65
CA ILE A 899 43.02 17.77 22.12
C ILE A 899 43.98 18.85 22.61
N ILE A 900 45.12 19.02 21.93
CA ILE A 900 46.13 20.04 22.31
C ILE A 900 45.57 21.46 22.18
N SER A 901 44.75 21.71 21.15
CA SER A 901 44.08 23.00 20.93
C SER A 901 42.84 23.22 21.81
N GLY A 902 42.35 22.18 22.50
CA GLY A 902 41.19 22.25 23.40
C GLY A 902 39.84 22.07 22.70
N ASN A 903 39.82 21.66 21.44
CA ASN A 903 38.60 21.38 20.66
C ASN A 903 38.00 20.00 20.98
N MET A 904 38.68 19.18 21.77
CA MET A 904 38.27 17.84 22.16
C MET A 904 38.75 17.56 23.59
N ASN A 905 37.89 16.96 24.41
CA ASN A 905 38.28 16.51 25.75
C ASN A 905 38.80 15.06 25.65
N PRO A 906 40.03 14.77 26.09
CA PRO A 906 40.58 13.42 25.99
C PRO A 906 39.82 12.39 26.82
N ASN A 907 39.03 12.79 27.83
CA ASN A 907 38.39 11.88 28.77
C ASN A 907 36.86 11.75 28.57
N ILE A 908 36.30 12.31 27.49
CA ILE A 908 34.86 12.17 27.19
C ILE A 908 34.71 11.23 26.00
N ARG A 909 33.94 10.15 26.18
CA ARG A 909 33.70 9.12 25.14
C ARG A 909 33.05 9.71 23.90
N THR A 910 32.08 10.61 24.08
CA THR A 910 31.34 11.28 22.99
C THR A 910 31.76 12.73 22.90
N THR A 911 32.26 13.16 21.74
CA THR A 911 32.74 14.53 21.54
C THR A 911 32.32 15.06 20.18
N THR A 912 32.25 16.38 20.05
CA THR A 912 32.04 17.05 18.76
C THR A 912 33.32 17.78 18.38
N VAL A 913 33.88 17.46 17.22
CA VAL A 913 35.17 17.97 16.77
C VAL A 913 35.02 18.72 15.45
N SER A 914 35.48 19.96 15.42
CA SER A 914 35.67 20.69 14.15
C SER A 914 36.98 20.27 13.52
N ILE A 915 36.95 19.80 12.27
CA ILE A 915 38.14 19.33 11.56
C ILE A 915 38.75 20.49 10.74
N PHE A 916 40.06 20.69 10.88
CA PHE A 916 40.84 21.71 10.15
C PHE A 916 42.25 21.22 9.74
N THR A 917 42.55 19.94 10.00
CA THR A 917 43.79 19.25 9.62
C THR A 917 43.50 17.76 9.45
N ASN A 918 44.32 17.07 8.65
CA ASN A 918 44.34 15.60 8.69
C ASN A 918 44.88 15.15 10.05
N ASP A 919 44.12 14.33 10.78
CA ASP A 919 44.51 13.91 12.14
C ASP A 919 44.04 12.48 12.46
N LEU A 920 44.70 11.89 13.46
CA LEU A 920 44.37 10.59 14.03
C LEU A 920 43.54 10.76 15.31
N TYR A 921 42.40 10.10 15.35
CA TYR A 921 41.51 9.98 16.50
C TYR A 921 41.55 8.53 16.99
N ARG A 922 42.51 8.25 17.88
CA ARG A 922 42.64 6.93 18.48
C ARG A 922 42.00 6.90 19.87
N ALA A 923 40.97 6.07 20.04
CA ALA A 923 40.40 5.77 21.36
C ALA A 923 41.25 4.72 22.08
N ARG A 924 41.59 4.97 23.34
CA ARG A 924 42.23 4.01 24.23
C ARG A 924 41.19 3.40 25.13
N PHE A 925 41.34 2.10 25.31
CA PHE A 925 40.53 1.33 26.22
C PHE A 925 41.41 0.66 27.27
N ALA A 926 40.89 0.56 28.48
CA ALA A 926 41.47 -0.20 29.57
C ALA A 926 40.63 -1.46 29.81
N PRO A 927 41.23 -2.56 30.28
CA PRO A 927 40.44 -3.70 30.76
C PRO A 927 39.48 -3.25 31.86
N CYS A 928 38.34 -3.93 31.97
CA CYS A 928 37.42 -3.68 33.08
C CYS A 928 38.13 -3.74 34.44
N PRO A 929 37.78 -2.87 35.40
CA PRO A 929 38.43 -2.89 36.71
C PRO A 929 38.15 -4.21 37.43
N ASP A 930 39.20 -4.94 37.82
CA ASP A 930 39.10 -6.19 38.57
C ASP A 930 38.40 -6.01 39.94
N ASP A 931 38.37 -4.78 40.45
CA ASP A 931 37.77 -4.38 41.73
C ASP A 931 36.50 -3.52 41.57
N ALA A 932 35.88 -3.51 40.38
CA ALA A 932 34.58 -2.89 40.15
C ALA A 932 33.51 -3.59 41.00
N ALA A 933 32.89 -2.85 41.91
CA ALA A 933 31.89 -3.39 42.82
C ALA A 933 30.62 -2.53 42.83
N ALA A 934 29.48 -3.18 42.61
CA ALA A 934 28.18 -2.60 42.89
C ALA A 934 27.67 -3.09 44.25
N THR A 935 27.06 -2.21 45.04
CA THR A 935 26.37 -2.59 46.28
C THR A 935 24.96 -2.03 46.27
N ILE A 936 23.96 -2.87 46.47
CA ILE A 936 22.57 -2.40 46.59
C ILE A 936 22.43 -1.57 47.86
N VAL A 937 21.83 -0.39 47.72
CA VAL A 937 21.43 0.49 48.83
C VAL A 937 19.92 0.72 48.76
N SER A 938 19.26 0.70 49.91
CA SER A 938 17.82 0.95 50.01
C SER A 938 17.56 2.32 50.65
N THR A 939 16.82 3.18 49.97
CA THR A 939 16.33 4.46 50.49
C THR A 939 14.81 4.48 50.42
N ASN A 940 14.15 4.54 51.57
CA ASN A 940 12.68 4.49 51.67
C ASN A 940 12.04 3.26 50.98
N GLY A 941 12.73 2.12 50.96
CA GLY A 941 12.26 0.89 50.31
C GLY A 941 12.68 0.76 48.85
N ILE A 942 13.02 1.85 48.16
CA ILE A 942 13.53 1.83 46.79
C ILE A 942 15.01 1.43 46.81
N LEU A 943 15.36 0.43 46.02
CA LEU A 943 16.73 -0.03 45.80
C LEU A 943 17.40 0.84 44.73
N SER A 944 18.66 1.16 44.94
CA SER A 944 19.57 1.69 43.93
C SER A 944 20.93 1.04 44.17
N VAL A 945 21.91 1.32 43.32
CA VAL A 945 23.28 0.82 43.53
C VAL A 945 24.19 1.94 43.97
N SER A 946 24.97 1.70 45.00
CA SER A 946 26.21 2.41 45.25
C SER A 946 27.30 1.80 44.39
N LEU A 947 28.02 2.65 43.66
CA LEU A 947 29.08 2.27 42.74
C LEU A 947 30.44 2.50 43.41
N ASP A 948 31.24 1.44 43.56
CA ASP A 948 32.63 1.51 44.02
C ASP A 948 33.56 1.07 42.87
N ASN A 949 34.52 1.93 42.51
CA ASN A 949 35.41 1.75 41.35
C ASN A 949 34.69 1.54 40.00
N ILE A 950 33.42 1.94 39.92
CA ILE A 950 32.64 2.00 38.69
C ILE A 950 32.38 3.48 38.38
N PRO A 951 32.85 4.02 37.25
CA PRO A 951 32.82 5.47 36.99
C PRO A 951 31.41 6.01 36.76
N TYR A 952 30.53 5.20 36.16
CA TYR A 952 29.12 5.46 35.91
C TYR A 952 28.41 4.13 35.62
N ALA A 953 27.08 4.14 35.59
CA ALA A 953 26.29 3.03 35.08
C ALA A 953 25.55 3.48 33.82
N ASP A 954 25.72 2.76 32.72
CA ASP A 954 24.90 2.94 31.52
C ASP A 954 23.51 2.33 31.74
N SER A 955 23.45 1.17 32.40
CA SER A 955 22.21 0.53 32.81
C SER A 955 22.41 -0.42 34.00
N ILE A 956 21.32 -0.83 34.65
CA ILE A 956 21.33 -1.79 35.76
C ILE A 956 20.24 -2.81 35.51
N ALA A 957 20.57 -4.09 35.58
CA ALA A 957 19.65 -5.20 35.57
C ALA A 957 19.45 -5.75 36.99
N TRP A 958 18.21 -5.76 37.46
CA TRP A 958 17.82 -6.27 38.77
C TRP A 958 17.39 -7.72 38.66
N LYS A 959 17.80 -8.54 39.62
CA LYS A 959 17.48 -9.96 39.70
C LYS A 959 16.95 -10.32 41.09
N LEU A 960 15.87 -11.07 41.17
CA LEU A 960 15.30 -11.64 42.41
C LEU A 960 15.52 -13.15 42.41
N GLU A 961 16.21 -13.66 43.44
CA GLU A 961 16.57 -15.09 43.54
C GLU A 961 17.26 -15.62 42.27
N GLY A 962 18.06 -14.76 41.63
CA GLY A 962 18.79 -15.05 40.39
C GLY A 962 18.02 -14.80 39.09
N ASN A 963 16.71 -14.57 39.13
CA ASN A 963 15.88 -14.33 37.94
C ASN A 963 15.79 -12.84 37.63
N PHE A 964 15.94 -12.45 36.36
CA PHE A 964 15.80 -11.05 35.93
C PHE A 964 14.38 -10.53 36.20
N VAL A 965 14.28 -9.42 36.92
CA VAL A 965 12.99 -8.79 37.27
C VAL A 965 12.78 -7.44 36.59
N GLY A 966 13.82 -6.81 36.07
CA GLY A 966 13.70 -5.56 35.31
C GLY A 966 14.99 -4.75 35.31
N SER A 967 15.01 -3.66 34.56
CA SER A 967 16.15 -2.76 34.44
C SER A 967 15.79 -1.33 34.82
N GLY A 968 16.75 -0.57 35.33
CA GLY A 968 16.54 0.81 35.74
C GLY A 968 17.54 1.26 36.79
N MET A 969 17.82 2.57 36.83
CA MET A 969 18.78 3.14 37.79
C MET A 969 18.37 2.95 39.25
N GLU A 970 17.07 2.79 39.49
CA GLU A 970 16.46 2.45 40.77
C GLU A 970 15.42 1.33 40.55
N TRP A 971 15.10 0.60 41.62
CA TRP A 971 14.15 -0.49 41.62
C TRP A 971 13.26 -0.46 42.86
N ALA A 972 11.95 -0.52 42.69
CA ALA A 972 11.01 -0.69 43.80
C ALA A 972 10.67 -2.18 43.95
N PRO A 973 11.15 -2.87 45.00
CA PRO A 973 10.81 -4.28 45.25
C PRO A 973 9.30 -4.49 45.32
N ASN A 974 8.77 -5.38 44.49
CA ASN A 974 7.36 -5.76 44.49
C ASN A 974 7.12 -7.11 45.19
N SER A 975 8.19 -7.80 45.57
CA SER A 975 8.21 -9.08 46.29
C SER A 975 9.32 -9.07 47.33
N ASP A 976 9.08 -9.71 48.47
CA ASP A 976 10.13 -10.00 49.46
C ASP A 976 11.13 -11.00 48.86
N GLY A 977 12.42 -10.80 49.09
CA GLY A 977 13.45 -11.81 48.82
C GLY A 977 14.83 -11.22 48.53
N THR A 978 15.69 -12.08 48.01
CA THR A 978 17.11 -11.77 47.76
C THR A 978 17.29 -11.13 46.39
N TYR A 979 17.62 -9.84 46.39
CA TYR A 979 17.94 -9.09 45.17
C TYR A 979 19.44 -9.07 44.88
N THR A 980 19.79 -9.08 43.60
CA THR A 980 21.12 -8.72 43.07
C THR A 980 20.93 -7.71 41.94
N ALA A 981 21.93 -6.86 41.72
CA ALA A 981 21.92 -5.86 40.67
C ALA A 981 23.19 -6.05 39.82
N GLU A 982 23.02 -6.25 38.53
CA GLU A 982 24.11 -6.28 37.55
C GLU A 982 24.18 -4.91 36.88
N VAL A 983 25.25 -4.19 37.16
CA VAL A 983 25.49 -2.85 36.63
C VAL A 983 26.32 -2.98 35.37
N TYR A 984 25.85 -2.44 34.25
CA TYR A 984 26.58 -2.34 32.99
C TYR A 984 27.18 -0.94 32.83
N PHE A 985 28.43 -0.87 32.39
CA PHE A 985 29.15 0.37 32.12
C PHE A 985 30.20 0.13 31.05
N ASP A 986 30.14 0.87 29.94
CA ASP A 986 30.86 0.56 28.69
C ASP A 986 30.71 -0.92 28.31
N GLY A 987 31.81 -1.62 28.02
CA GLY A 987 31.84 -3.07 27.75
C GLY A 987 32.01 -3.92 29.02
N CYS A 988 31.78 -3.34 30.20
CA CYS A 988 31.97 -4.00 31.50
C CYS A 988 30.66 -4.24 32.23
N SER A 989 30.67 -5.23 33.13
CA SER A 989 29.61 -5.40 34.12
C SER A 989 30.16 -5.73 35.51
N SER A 990 29.39 -5.40 36.54
CA SER A 990 29.66 -5.80 37.93
C SER A 990 28.35 -6.21 38.60
N ILE A 991 28.36 -7.38 39.25
CA ILE A 991 27.20 -7.92 39.95
C ILE A 991 27.34 -7.61 41.44
N SER A 992 26.28 -7.06 42.03
CA SER A 992 26.23 -6.77 43.45
C SER A 992 26.22 -8.04 44.29
N SER A 993 26.64 -7.90 45.55
CA SER A 993 26.28 -8.89 46.56
C SER A 993 24.76 -8.98 46.71
N SER A 994 24.29 -10.14 47.16
CA SER A 994 22.90 -10.39 47.50
C SER A 994 22.40 -9.43 48.59
N PHE A 995 21.22 -8.85 48.38
CA PHE A 995 20.58 -7.90 49.29
C PHE A 995 19.13 -8.32 49.57
N GLU A 996 18.82 -8.57 50.83
CA GLU A 996 17.45 -8.90 51.25
C GLU A 996 16.60 -7.62 51.30
N ALA A 997 15.55 -7.56 50.47
CA ALA A 997 14.61 -6.46 50.45
C ALA A 997 13.18 -6.97 50.63
N GLY A 998 12.38 -6.23 51.40
CA GLY A 998 10.94 -6.44 51.48
C GLY A 998 10.20 -5.67 50.39
N ALA A 999 9.06 -6.20 49.95
CA ALA A 999 8.14 -5.53 49.05
C ALA A 999 7.70 -4.19 49.63
N VAL A 1000 7.67 -3.17 48.77
CA VAL A 1000 7.21 -1.82 49.13
C VAL A 1000 5.80 -1.64 48.58
N ASP A 1001 4.92 -1.00 49.36
CA ASP A 1001 3.58 -0.66 48.90
C ASP A 1001 3.66 0.54 47.94
N ILE A 1002 3.67 0.25 46.65
CA ILE A 1002 3.99 1.21 45.57
C ILE A 1002 2.79 2.14 45.28
N GLU A 1003 1.61 1.92 45.89
CA GLU A 1003 0.44 2.81 45.77
C GLU A 1003 0.73 4.23 46.28
N TRP A 1004 1.74 4.42 47.14
CA TRP A 1004 2.14 5.76 47.63
C TRP A 1004 3.12 6.52 46.71
N PHE A 1005 3.76 5.84 45.75
CA PHE A 1005 4.77 6.43 44.85
C PHE A 1005 4.28 6.66 43.41
N HIS A 1006 3.14 6.08 43.02
CA HIS A 1006 2.57 6.21 41.66
C HIS A 1006 1.20 6.88 41.64
N ALA A 1007 1.05 7.96 42.41
CA ALA A 1007 -0.17 8.77 42.38
C ALA A 1007 -0.28 9.69 41.14
N ASN A 1008 0.45 9.44 40.05
CA ASN A 1008 0.18 10.02 38.73
C ASN A 1008 0.89 9.24 37.60
N GLU A 1009 0.07 8.64 36.75
CA GLU A 1009 0.26 8.36 35.31
C GLU A 1009 1.34 7.35 34.86
N SER A 1010 0.86 6.25 34.26
CA SER A 1010 1.23 5.66 32.96
C SER A 1010 1.32 4.13 33.02
N PHE A 1011 0.81 3.47 31.98
CA PHE A 1011 1.01 2.03 31.71
C PHE A 1011 2.51 1.67 31.84
N LYS A 1012 2.80 0.46 32.32
CA LYS A 1012 4.18 -0.02 32.47
C LYS A 1012 4.30 -1.45 31.99
N LEU A 1013 5.42 -1.77 31.35
CA LEU A 1013 5.74 -3.09 30.85
C LEU A 1013 7.17 -3.48 31.27
N TRP A 1014 7.34 -4.59 31.98
CA TRP A 1014 8.66 -5.05 32.44
C TRP A 1014 8.70 -6.54 32.82
N PRO A 1015 9.84 -7.23 32.69
CA PRO A 1015 11.06 -6.80 32.03
C PRO A 1015 10.89 -6.58 30.52
N ASN A 1016 11.72 -5.71 29.93
CA ASN A 1016 11.84 -5.52 28.50
C ASN A 1016 13.30 -5.15 28.16
N PRO A 1017 14.11 -6.06 27.57
CA PRO A 1017 13.70 -7.34 27.02
C PRO A 1017 13.24 -8.37 28.08
N ALA A 1018 12.18 -9.13 27.79
CA ALA A 1018 11.70 -10.24 28.60
C ALA A 1018 12.34 -11.57 28.18
N ARG A 1019 12.63 -12.41 29.17
CA ARG A 1019 13.20 -13.76 28.98
C ARG A 1019 12.11 -14.82 29.11
N ASP A 1020 11.56 -14.96 30.31
CA ASP A 1020 10.61 -16.03 30.64
C ASP A 1020 9.15 -15.55 30.77
N ALA A 1021 8.98 -14.29 31.14
CA ALA A 1021 7.69 -13.61 31.26
C ALA A 1021 7.89 -12.10 31.26
N PHE A 1022 6.84 -11.35 30.91
CA PHE A 1022 6.75 -9.91 31.20
C PHE A 1022 5.50 -9.60 32.03
N THR A 1023 5.52 -8.48 32.73
CA THR A 1023 4.40 -7.93 33.49
C THR A 1023 3.90 -6.68 32.78
N PHE A 1024 2.59 -6.63 32.56
CA PHE A 1024 1.91 -5.43 32.09
C PHE A 1024 1.07 -4.84 33.22
N GLU A 1025 1.40 -3.63 33.65
CA GLU A 1025 0.64 -2.84 34.62
C GLU A 1025 -0.15 -1.78 33.88
N MET A 1026 -1.46 -1.83 34.08
CA MET A 1026 -2.41 -0.90 33.48
C MET A 1026 -3.03 -0.04 34.59
N PRO A 1027 -3.26 1.26 34.33
CA PRO A 1027 -3.92 2.14 35.29
C PRO A 1027 -5.37 1.70 35.55
N GLU A 1028 -6.03 1.07 34.59
CA GLU A 1028 -7.36 0.48 34.72
C GLU A 1028 -7.39 -0.91 34.06
N ALA A 1029 -8.36 -1.73 34.43
CA ALA A 1029 -8.51 -3.08 33.89
C ALA A 1029 -9.05 -3.06 32.44
N THR A 1030 -8.15 -2.95 31.47
CA THR A 1030 -8.49 -3.03 30.04
C THR A 1030 -8.00 -4.35 29.44
N PRO A 1031 -8.77 -4.97 28.51
CA PRO A 1031 -8.23 -6.04 27.68
C PRO A 1031 -6.98 -5.58 26.94
N PHE A 1032 -6.07 -6.52 26.72
CA PHE A 1032 -4.83 -6.31 26.00
C PHE A 1032 -4.36 -7.61 25.34
N GLY A 1033 -3.72 -7.46 24.19
CA GLY A 1033 -3.10 -8.53 23.42
C GLY A 1033 -1.60 -8.28 23.22
N VAL A 1034 -0.86 -9.35 22.92
CA VAL A 1034 0.57 -9.32 22.60
C VAL A 1034 0.76 -9.91 21.24
N PHE A 1035 1.44 -9.17 20.38
CA PHE A 1035 1.57 -9.46 18.97
C PHE A 1035 3.05 -9.66 18.65
N ASN A 1036 3.39 -10.67 17.86
CA ASN A 1036 4.76 -10.82 17.35
C ASN A 1036 5.05 -9.79 16.24
N ALA A 1037 6.28 -9.77 15.71
CA ALA A 1037 6.67 -8.89 14.61
C ALA A 1037 5.84 -9.08 13.32
N LEU A 1038 5.14 -10.21 13.18
CA LEU A 1038 4.23 -10.53 12.07
C LEU A 1038 2.78 -10.07 12.34
N GLY A 1039 2.54 -9.32 13.43
CA GLY A 1039 1.20 -8.84 13.79
C GLY A 1039 0.24 -9.92 14.32
N GLN A 1040 0.71 -11.16 14.51
CA GLN A 1040 -0.12 -12.27 15.01
C GLN A 1040 -0.24 -12.16 16.53
N CYS A 1041 -1.46 -12.29 17.06
CA CYS A 1041 -1.70 -12.32 18.50
C CYS A 1041 -1.14 -13.63 19.10
N VAL A 1042 -0.03 -13.53 19.82
CA VAL A 1042 0.61 -14.68 20.50
C VAL A 1042 0.09 -14.89 21.92
N TRP A 1043 -0.62 -13.90 22.47
CA TRP A 1043 -1.23 -13.97 23.80
C TRP A 1043 -2.27 -12.86 24.02
N GLU A 1044 -3.37 -13.17 24.71
CA GLU A 1044 -4.43 -12.22 25.04
C GLU A 1044 -4.91 -12.38 26.50
N SER A 1045 -5.31 -11.26 27.12
CA SER A 1045 -5.79 -11.24 28.51
C SER A 1045 -7.28 -11.60 28.64
N ALA A 1046 -7.61 -12.42 29.63
CA ALA A 1046 -8.98 -12.85 29.93
C ALA A 1046 -9.81 -11.83 30.75
N LEU A 1047 -9.52 -10.52 30.65
CA LEU A 1047 -10.21 -9.50 31.43
C LEU A 1047 -11.57 -9.12 30.80
N ALA A 1048 -12.62 -9.03 31.61
CA ALA A 1048 -13.92 -8.47 31.19
C ALA A 1048 -13.96 -6.96 31.43
N GLN A 1049 -14.61 -6.20 30.52
CA GLN A 1049 -14.80 -4.75 30.67
C GLN A 1049 -15.53 -4.44 32.00
N GLY A 1050 -14.95 -3.54 32.81
CA GLY A 1050 -15.64 -2.94 33.97
C GLY A 1050 -15.20 -3.37 35.37
N THR A 1051 -13.97 -3.87 35.57
CA THR A 1051 -13.45 -4.15 36.94
C THR A 1051 -12.74 -2.92 37.52
N THR A 1052 -13.19 -2.46 38.70
CA THR A 1052 -12.84 -1.15 39.30
C THR A 1052 -11.63 -1.18 40.25
N ALA A 1053 -10.64 -2.03 40.00
CA ALA A 1053 -9.44 -2.11 40.86
C ALA A 1053 -8.20 -1.67 40.08
N SER A 1054 -7.70 -0.47 40.38
CA SER A 1054 -6.49 0.13 39.81
C SER A 1054 -5.32 0.02 40.80
N PRO A 1055 -4.07 -0.23 40.35
CA PRO A 1055 -3.65 -0.68 39.02
C PRO A 1055 -3.76 -2.21 38.85
N VAL A 1056 -4.04 -2.67 37.63
CA VAL A 1056 -4.11 -4.10 37.28
C VAL A 1056 -2.76 -4.56 36.75
N ARG A 1057 -2.20 -5.63 37.33
CA ARG A 1057 -0.96 -6.26 36.87
C ARG A 1057 -1.25 -7.65 36.34
N ILE A 1058 -0.87 -7.91 35.09
CA ILE A 1058 -0.94 -9.23 34.50
C ILE A 1058 0.45 -9.68 34.09
N GLN A 1059 0.85 -10.85 34.59
CA GLN A 1059 2.09 -11.50 34.19
C GLN A 1059 1.81 -12.45 33.03
N VAL A 1060 2.55 -12.29 31.95
CA VAL A 1060 2.40 -13.02 30.70
C VAL A 1060 3.65 -13.89 30.48
N PRO A 1061 3.53 -15.22 30.44
CA PRO A 1061 4.66 -16.10 30.18
C PRO A 1061 5.09 -16.03 28.70
N THR A 1062 6.39 -15.92 28.46
CA THR A 1062 7.02 -15.79 27.12
C THR A 1062 7.93 -16.97 26.78
N ASN A 1063 7.96 -18.00 27.63
CA ASN A 1063 8.83 -19.19 27.51
C ASN A 1063 8.71 -19.94 26.17
N GLU A 1064 7.58 -19.81 25.49
CA GLU A 1064 7.31 -20.49 24.21
C GLU A 1064 7.46 -19.55 23.00
N TRP A 1065 7.76 -18.27 23.22
CA TRP A 1065 7.85 -17.26 22.17
C TRP A 1065 9.27 -17.16 21.61
N PRO A 1066 9.46 -17.12 20.27
CA PRO A 1066 10.76 -16.86 19.65
C PRO A 1066 11.41 -15.56 20.16
N GLU A 1067 12.74 -15.47 20.13
CA GLU A 1067 13.42 -14.18 20.29
C GLU A 1067 12.99 -13.21 19.20
N GLY A 1068 12.81 -11.93 19.54
CA GLY A 1068 12.33 -10.94 18.59
C GLY A 1068 11.61 -9.77 19.25
N THR A 1069 11.12 -8.85 18.43
CA THR A 1069 10.27 -7.75 18.91
C THR A 1069 8.80 -8.14 18.82
N TYR A 1070 8.05 -7.76 19.85
CA TYR A 1070 6.63 -7.96 20.06
C TYR A 1070 6.01 -6.61 20.42
N VAL A 1071 4.70 -6.49 20.28
CA VAL A 1071 3.93 -5.29 20.64
C VAL A 1071 2.81 -5.69 21.58
N VAL A 1072 2.73 -5.03 22.73
CA VAL A 1072 1.60 -5.18 23.66
C VAL A 1072 0.61 -4.06 23.39
N ARG A 1073 -0.62 -4.38 23.00
CA ARG A 1073 -1.67 -3.40 22.71
C ARG A 1073 -2.78 -3.45 23.75
N SER A 1074 -3.15 -2.31 24.31
CA SER A 1074 -4.32 -2.16 25.18
C SER A 1074 -5.07 -0.87 24.81
N GLY A 1075 -6.21 -1.02 24.12
CA GLY A 1075 -6.91 0.09 23.48
C GLY A 1075 -5.98 0.83 22.49
N PRO A 1076 -5.91 2.17 22.53
CA PRO A 1076 -5.05 2.97 21.65
C PRO A 1076 -3.56 2.93 22.03
N ASN A 1077 -3.19 2.27 23.13
CA ASN A 1077 -1.81 2.28 23.63
C ASN A 1077 -1.06 1.03 23.14
N ALA A 1078 0.12 1.23 22.58
CA ALA A 1078 1.02 0.16 22.14
C ALA A 1078 2.38 0.29 22.82
N PHE A 1079 2.93 -0.84 23.27
CA PHE A 1079 4.21 -0.90 23.97
C PHE A 1079 5.10 -1.93 23.28
N LYS A 1080 6.31 -1.52 22.89
CA LYS A 1080 7.32 -2.44 22.38
C LYS A 1080 7.75 -3.39 23.50
N LEU A 1081 7.80 -4.68 23.21
CA LEU A 1081 8.32 -5.75 24.05
C LEU A 1081 9.38 -6.50 23.25
N VAL A 1082 10.57 -6.68 23.78
CA VAL A 1082 11.63 -7.46 23.13
C VAL A 1082 11.74 -8.78 23.90
N ILE A 1083 11.74 -9.91 23.21
CA ILE A 1083 12.07 -11.21 23.80
C ILE A 1083 13.51 -11.54 23.42
N GLN A 1084 14.35 -11.77 24.42
CA GLN A 1084 15.79 -12.07 24.25
C GLN A 1084 16.17 -13.13 25.28
N ARG A 1085 16.62 -14.32 24.86
CA ARG A 1085 16.88 -15.46 25.76
C ARG A 1085 18.31 -15.49 26.30
#